data_AF-A0A318W0K0-F1
#
_entry.id   AF-A0A318W0K0-F1
#
_cell.length_a   1.000
_cell.length_b   1.000
_cell.length_c   1.000
_cell.angle_alpha   90.00
_cell.angle_beta   90.00
_cell.angle_gamma   90.00
#
_symmetry.space_group_name_H-M   'P 1'
#
loop_
_entity.id
_entity.type
_entity.pdbx_description
1 polymer ?
#
loop_
_entity_poly.entity_id
_entity_poly.type
_entity_poly.pdbx_seq_one_letter_code
_entity_poly.pdbx_strand_id
1 'polypeptide(L)'
;MTTPTSIPAANAGRTRPGARAWRVLAWLLLVLLWPLPASGGTSVADVALPLPVASGDPPQTLCSGWFERPPYQFADTATAGVAGDPTGLDLRVAQEALEGVGHAVGYRPMDWAAQLEGLRRGTVDFVVGTYFDPGRLDYVHYSRPYREERNALYLRRDADHGFADREAWLDAVEQGEFRLGLSTGYTFADPEVAGRLSDPAPEARIVDTAGDAENLAALMDGRIDGFVADPVIMDLMLARTGQADQIRRAGLDLGSVGVRVMFSRATVPRALVDAFDREVEALEEGRRIAQLEVEHILPAFLVMTTSELWFNALTLMGILAFSASGVMLARRERYNLFGALVLATLPAIGGGVLRDLLLGREPVFIFDTPEFLLLPVVVVATGFLLYKLHDHWLVHRAAVQRLIARQRAGVGGRLVGWLQQGLDAWAVAAFTVIGVGVAVESQASPLWLWGPVMAVVTASFGVIMRDVVRSDFNIDMLKRDSFAEIAVLGGLAYSLLLLWPPVELSMTYILVVTNVVMLVLFAARLLVLWSGRINPLQMGDPHTLPERRLDDLEAAEPALWERLAGFLEEDAQGRARAAEPGRLESLHKDFGYALEPLLSEFTSLAAEPLFESTVVRYQNLRSRFDTLRALEQQLYDHLRAPAPGDLPDAEQARELETRVCEGLRSLLDTVTMAVNSGDREDFEWLRELSSNQRTRFDGLRARYLQSADPRPGGALDQVLQRTHRVERMMWMLADYVEQRLAPGGGAAVSDRRQRQTLLQGA
;
A
#
# COMPACT_ATOMS: atom_id res chain seq x y z
N MET A 1 -8.82 -49.96 -28.12
CA MET A 1 -8.88 -48.63 -27.48
C MET A 1 -7.93 -48.66 -26.30
N THR A 2 -6.71 -48.19 -26.54
CA THR A 2 -5.59 -48.19 -25.58
C THR A 2 -4.99 -46.79 -25.65
N THR A 3 -5.08 -46.07 -24.54
CA THR A 3 -4.50 -44.75 -24.31
C THR A 3 -2.97 -44.80 -24.36
N PRO A 4 -2.27 -43.85 -25.04
CA PRO A 4 -0.85 -43.67 -24.83
C PRO A 4 -0.58 -42.61 -23.74
N THR A 5 -0.12 -43.13 -22.60
CA THR A 5 1.08 -42.70 -21.85
C THR A 5 1.37 -41.20 -21.67
N SER A 6 1.09 -40.73 -20.46
CA SER A 6 1.67 -39.54 -19.82
C SER A 6 3.18 -39.69 -19.56
N ILE A 7 3.93 -38.61 -19.80
CA ILE A 7 5.37 -38.48 -19.51
C ILE A 7 5.61 -38.41 -17.98
N PRO A 8 6.59 -39.12 -17.41
CA PRO A 8 6.87 -39.07 -15.97
C PRO A 8 7.71 -37.84 -15.59
N ALA A 9 7.20 -37.05 -14.63
CA ALA A 9 7.96 -35.98 -14.00
C ALA A 9 8.98 -36.54 -13.00
N ALA A 10 10.26 -36.21 -13.19
CA ALA A 10 11.33 -36.53 -12.26
C ALA A 10 11.22 -35.66 -10.98
N ASN A 11 10.96 -36.32 -9.85
CA ASN A 11 11.02 -35.73 -8.52
C ASN A 11 12.47 -35.45 -8.11
N ALA A 12 12.86 -34.17 -8.07
CA ALA A 12 14.04 -33.72 -7.33
C ALA A 12 13.60 -33.16 -5.97
N GLY A 13 13.91 -33.90 -4.91
CA GLY A 13 13.54 -33.56 -3.54
C GLY A 13 14.16 -32.25 -3.06
N ARG A 14 13.32 -31.36 -2.55
CA ARG A 14 13.71 -30.32 -1.58
C ARG A 14 12.89 -30.51 -0.30
N THR A 15 13.63 -30.69 0.78
CA THR A 15 13.16 -30.96 2.13
C THR A 15 12.33 -29.80 2.68
N ARG A 16 11.16 -30.12 3.24
CA ARG A 16 10.29 -29.19 3.98
C ARG A 16 10.94 -28.81 5.32
N PRO A 17 11.08 -27.51 5.68
CA PRO A 17 11.34 -27.11 7.05
C PRO A 17 10.01 -26.69 7.70
N GLY A 18 9.21 -27.67 8.13
CA GLY A 18 7.94 -27.41 8.81
C GLY A 18 7.75 -28.42 9.93
N ALA A 19 8.13 -28.07 11.16
CA ALA A 19 7.66 -28.68 12.42
C ALA A 19 8.49 -28.27 13.65
N ARG A 20 9.76 -27.81 13.49
CA ARG A 20 10.65 -27.53 14.64
C ARG A 20 10.50 -26.13 15.24
N ALA A 21 10.12 -25.10 14.45
CA ALA A 21 9.94 -23.73 14.97
C ALA A 21 8.73 -23.58 15.90
N TRP A 22 7.62 -24.28 15.61
CA TRP A 22 6.39 -24.25 16.42
C TRP A 22 6.53 -24.94 17.78
N ARG A 23 7.47 -25.87 17.94
CA ARG A 23 7.71 -26.59 19.21
C ARG A 23 8.54 -25.80 20.21
N VAL A 24 9.33 -24.83 19.75
CA VAL A 24 10.14 -23.94 20.62
C VAL A 24 9.27 -22.81 21.21
N LEU A 25 8.32 -22.28 20.43
CA LEU A 25 7.31 -21.32 20.90
C LEU A 25 6.38 -21.90 21.96
N ALA A 26 5.96 -23.17 21.82
CA ALA A 26 5.12 -23.85 22.79
C ALA A 26 5.84 -24.18 24.12
N TRP A 27 7.17 -24.33 24.10
CA TRP A 27 7.97 -24.59 25.29
C TRP A 27 8.29 -23.34 26.12
N LEU A 28 8.40 -22.17 25.48
CA LEU A 28 8.61 -20.88 26.16
C LEU A 28 7.35 -20.40 26.91
N LEU A 29 6.17 -20.79 26.46
CA LEU A 29 4.87 -20.46 27.08
C LEU A 29 4.60 -21.23 28.40
N LEU A 30 5.32 -22.31 28.69
CA LEU A 30 5.05 -23.22 29.81
C LEU A 30 5.90 -22.95 31.07
N VAL A 31 6.93 -22.10 30.97
CA VAL A 31 7.87 -21.81 32.09
C VAL A 31 7.41 -20.59 32.92
N LEU A 32 6.39 -19.85 32.48
CA LEU A 32 5.84 -18.66 33.15
C LEU A 32 4.85 -18.94 34.28
N LEU A 33 4.65 -20.20 34.66
CA LEU A 33 3.62 -20.64 35.63
C LEU A 33 4.25 -21.38 36.82
N TRP A 34 4.73 -20.66 37.85
CA TRP A 34 4.96 -21.24 39.18
C TRP A 34 4.76 -20.20 40.32
N PRO A 35 4.02 -20.49 41.42
CA PRO A 35 3.64 -19.48 42.41
C PRO A 35 4.15 -19.67 43.88
N LEU A 36 4.13 -18.55 44.65
CA LEU A 36 3.96 -18.34 46.13
C LEU A 36 5.14 -18.71 47.09
N PRO A 37 5.29 -18.15 48.35
CA PRO A 37 4.26 -17.63 49.28
C PRO A 37 4.62 -16.39 50.18
N ALA A 38 3.66 -16.08 51.08
CA ALA A 38 3.41 -14.90 51.93
C ALA A 38 4.28 -14.70 53.21
N SER A 39 4.22 -13.50 53.82
CA SER A 39 3.69 -13.24 55.19
C SER A 39 4.18 -11.92 55.84
N GLY A 40 3.36 -11.36 56.75
CA GLY A 40 3.82 -10.65 57.96
C GLY A 40 3.37 -9.19 58.12
N GLY A 41 2.41 -8.92 59.02
CA GLY A 41 1.96 -7.57 59.42
C GLY A 41 2.34 -7.18 60.86
N THR A 42 2.05 -5.93 61.26
CA THR A 42 1.61 -5.43 62.61
C THR A 42 1.69 -3.88 62.68
N SER A 43 0.58 -3.16 62.97
CA SER A 43 0.14 -2.50 64.24
C SER A 43 0.89 -1.20 64.62
N VAL A 44 0.40 0.02 64.30
CA VAL A 44 -0.59 0.92 64.99
C VAL A 44 -0.03 1.72 66.18
N ALA A 45 -0.11 3.07 66.11
CA ALA A 45 -0.50 3.96 67.23
C ALA A 45 -0.85 5.41 66.80
N ASP A 46 -2.13 5.76 66.98
CA ASP A 46 -2.75 6.97 67.60
C ASP A 46 -2.35 8.40 67.15
N VAL A 47 -3.18 9.17 66.41
CA VAL A 47 -4.58 9.68 66.57
C VAL A 47 -4.59 11.16 67.02
N ALA A 48 -4.98 12.02 66.07
CA ALA A 48 -5.56 13.34 66.30
C ALA A 48 -7.04 13.30 65.85
N LEU A 49 -7.90 14.06 66.53
CA LEU A 49 -9.37 13.94 66.49
C LEU A 49 -9.99 14.17 65.09
N PRO A 50 -10.89 13.29 64.62
CA PRO A 50 -11.40 13.30 63.25
C PRO A 50 -12.65 14.18 63.06
N LEU A 51 -12.82 14.67 61.83
CA LEU A 51 -14.10 15.15 61.32
C LEU A 51 -15.16 14.03 61.35
N PRO A 52 -16.46 14.36 61.46
CA PRO A 52 -17.51 13.36 61.54
C PRO A 52 -17.51 12.49 60.28
N VAL A 53 -17.23 11.21 60.49
CA VAL A 53 -17.33 10.16 59.46
C VAL A 53 -18.80 9.87 59.23
N ALA A 54 -19.20 9.72 57.96
CA ALA A 54 -20.53 9.30 57.57
C ALA A 54 -20.96 8.07 58.38
N SER A 55 -22.05 8.19 59.13
CA SER A 55 -22.57 7.17 60.05
C SER A 55 -23.85 6.50 59.56
N GLY A 56 -24.38 6.94 58.42
CA GLY A 56 -25.55 6.35 57.74
C GLY A 56 -25.17 5.75 56.39
N ASP A 57 -26.14 5.08 55.75
CA ASP A 57 -25.95 4.50 54.42
C ASP A 57 -25.70 5.61 53.38
N PRO A 58 -24.78 5.40 52.42
CA PRO A 58 -24.50 6.36 51.37
C PRO A 58 -25.71 6.52 50.43
N PRO A 59 -25.83 7.66 49.72
CA PRO A 59 -26.92 7.87 48.78
C PRO A 59 -26.91 6.82 47.66
N GLN A 60 -28.09 6.44 47.18
CA GLN A 60 -28.22 5.48 46.06
C GLN A 60 -27.56 5.98 44.77
N THR A 61 -27.48 7.30 44.59
CA THR A 61 -26.77 7.93 43.48
C THR A 61 -25.67 8.82 44.04
N LEU A 62 -24.44 8.55 43.64
CA LEU A 62 -23.25 9.31 44.03
C LEU A 62 -22.93 10.35 42.95
N CYS A 63 -22.66 11.58 43.35
CA CYS A 63 -22.37 12.69 42.45
C CYS A 63 -20.89 13.10 42.49
N SER A 64 -20.27 13.25 41.32
CA SER A 64 -18.93 13.81 41.14
C SER A 64 -18.95 15.04 40.23
N GLY A 65 -18.01 15.94 40.46
CA GLY A 65 -17.66 16.97 39.48
C GLY A 65 -16.80 16.41 38.36
N TRP A 66 -16.75 17.09 37.21
CA TRP A 66 -15.78 16.83 36.14
C TRP A 66 -15.43 18.12 35.39
N PHE A 67 -14.28 18.10 34.71
CA PHE A 67 -13.85 19.17 33.80
C PHE A 67 -13.07 18.57 32.62
N GLU A 68 -12.96 19.34 31.53
CA GLU A 68 -12.33 18.88 30.28
C GLU A 68 -10.82 18.68 30.45
N ARG A 69 -10.38 17.42 30.37
CA ARG A 69 -8.98 16.96 30.47
C ARG A 69 -8.79 15.64 29.69
N PRO A 70 -8.89 15.64 28.34
CA PRO A 70 -8.74 14.43 27.53
C PRO A 70 -7.31 13.87 27.61
N PRO A 71 -7.13 12.53 27.60
CA PRO A 71 -8.14 11.47 27.42
C PRO A 71 -8.79 10.95 28.72
N TYR A 72 -8.51 11.58 29.87
CA TYR A 72 -8.96 11.07 31.17
C TYR A 72 -10.38 11.48 31.54
N GLN A 73 -10.79 12.70 31.16
CA GLN A 73 -12.13 13.27 31.37
C GLN A 73 -12.46 14.18 30.19
N PHE A 74 -13.54 13.94 29.45
CA PHE A 74 -13.94 14.77 28.31
C PHE A 74 -15.41 14.51 27.95
N ALA A 75 -16.06 15.45 27.27
CA ALA A 75 -17.40 15.20 26.72
C ALA A 75 -17.35 14.25 25.52
N ASP A 76 -18.22 13.23 25.49
CA ASP A 76 -18.32 12.35 24.32
C ASP A 76 -18.83 13.12 23.09
N THR A 77 -18.02 13.18 22.03
CA THR A 77 -18.39 13.86 20.79
C THR A 77 -19.11 12.94 19.80
N ALA A 78 -19.29 11.66 20.11
CA ALA A 78 -19.91 10.68 19.21
C ALA A 78 -21.40 10.94 18.93
N THR A 79 -22.08 11.75 19.74
CA THR A 79 -23.46 12.18 19.49
C THR A 79 -23.51 13.61 18.96
N ALA A 80 -23.43 13.74 17.63
CA ALA A 80 -23.58 15.01 16.93
C ALA A 80 -24.84 15.78 17.41
N GLY A 81 -24.64 16.95 18.04
CA GLY A 81 -25.68 17.94 18.31
C GLY A 81 -26.25 18.01 19.74
N VAL A 82 -25.77 17.21 20.69
CA VAL A 82 -26.08 17.35 22.13
C VAL A 82 -24.75 17.49 22.88
N ALA A 83 -24.69 18.34 23.92
CA ALA A 83 -23.53 18.35 24.81
C ALA A 83 -23.33 16.92 25.35
N GLY A 84 -22.27 16.25 24.92
CA GLY A 84 -22.06 14.84 25.16
C GLY A 84 -22.05 14.47 26.65
N ASP A 85 -22.48 13.24 26.95
CA ASP A 85 -22.30 12.68 28.27
C ASP A 85 -20.80 12.63 28.61
N PRO A 86 -20.40 12.93 29.86
CA PRO A 86 -19.00 12.94 30.25
C PRO A 86 -18.43 11.52 30.26
N THR A 87 -17.27 11.36 29.61
CA THR A 87 -16.57 10.09 29.43
C THR A 87 -15.05 10.27 29.60
N GLY A 88 -14.29 9.18 29.53
CA GLY A 88 -12.84 9.19 29.77
C GLY A 88 -12.41 8.14 30.77
N LEU A 89 -11.11 7.81 30.75
CA LEU A 89 -10.57 6.72 31.57
C LEU A 89 -10.91 6.86 33.06
N ASP A 90 -10.67 8.04 33.64
CA ASP A 90 -10.86 8.27 35.09
C ASP A 90 -12.35 8.19 35.49
N LEU A 91 -13.24 8.72 34.64
CA LEU A 91 -14.68 8.67 34.87
C LEU A 91 -15.19 7.22 34.75
N ARG A 92 -14.81 6.51 33.69
CA ARG A 92 -15.29 5.15 33.41
C ARG A 92 -14.82 4.13 34.44
N VAL A 93 -13.58 4.22 34.91
CA VAL A 93 -13.08 3.34 35.99
C VAL A 93 -13.87 3.56 37.27
N ALA A 94 -14.08 4.81 37.68
CA ALA A 94 -14.84 5.11 38.89
C ALA A 94 -16.32 4.72 38.76
N GLN A 95 -16.93 4.95 37.59
CA GLN A 95 -18.31 4.58 37.32
C GLN A 95 -18.51 3.07 37.39
N GLU A 96 -17.72 2.28 36.66
CA GLU A 96 -17.88 0.81 36.62
C GLU A 96 -17.63 0.17 37.99
N ALA A 97 -16.66 0.69 38.77
CA ALA A 97 -16.42 0.19 40.13
C ALA A 97 -17.53 0.58 41.12
N LEU A 98 -18.11 1.78 41.01
CA LEU A 98 -19.23 2.20 41.87
C LEU A 98 -20.55 1.50 41.53
N GLU A 99 -20.80 1.26 40.24
CA GLU A 99 -21.94 0.47 39.78
C GLU A 99 -21.81 -1.01 40.19
N GLY A 100 -20.58 -1.55 40.20
CA GLY A 100 -20.27 -2.90 40.70
C GLY A 100 -20.64 -3.10 42.17
N VAL A 101 -20.51 -2.05 43.00
CA VAL A 101 -20.97 -2.05 44.41
C VAL A 101 -22.43 -1.62 44.58
N GLY A 102 -23.18 -1.43 43.49
CA GLY A 102 -24.62 -1.18 43.51
C GLY A 102 -25.05 0.29 43.64
N HIS A 103 -24.17 1.25 43.33
CA HIS A 103 -24.47 2.67 43.35
C HIS A 103 -24.50 3.27 41.93
N ALA A 104 -25.52 4.07 41.63
CA ALA A 104 -25.55 4.82 40.39
C ALA A 104 -24.62 6.04 40.46
N VAL A 105 -24.04 6.46 39.34
CA VAL A 105 -23.11 7.60 39.28
C VAL A 105 -23.68 8.74 38.45
N GLY A 106 -23.55 9.97 38.94
CA GLY A 106 -23.90 11.18 38.22
C GLY A 106 -22.73 12.16 38.16
N TYR A 107 -22.46 12.70 36.98
CA TYR A 107 -21.40 13.69 36.76
C TYR A 107 -21.99 15.08 36.48
N ARG A 108 -21.35 16.12 37.03
CA ARG A 108 -21.73 17.52 36.79
C ARG A 108 -20.51 18.38 36.45
N PRO A 109 -20.60 19.31 35.48
CA PRO A 109 -19.50 20.21 35.18
C PRO A 109 -19.17 21.08 36.40
N MET A 110 -17.93 21.00 36.90
CA MET A 110 -17.47 21.75 38.08
C MET A 110 -15.98 22.05 37.97
N ASP A 111 -15.57 23.28 38.29
CA ASP A 111 -14.15 23.59 38.42
C ASP A 111 -13.51 22.86 39.62
N TRP A 112 -12.18 22.74 39.61
CA TRP A 112 -11.44 21.99 40.62
C TRP A 112 -11.66 22.50 42.05
N ALA A 113 -11.67 23.82 42.24
CA ALA A 113 -11.83 24.42 43.56
C ALA A 113 -13.22 24.14 44.16
N ALA A 114 -14.27 24.21 43.33
CA ALA A 114 -15.64 23.89 43.71
C ALA A 114 -15.81 22.41 44.05
N GLN A 115 -15.09 21.50 43.37
CA GLN A 115 -15.10 20.08 43.68
C GLN A 115 -14.48 19.79 45.06
N LEU A 116 -13.32 20.39 45.37
CA LEU A 116 -12.65 20.21 46.66
C LEU A 116 -13.48 20.76 47.83
N GLU A 117 -14.06 21.95 47.68
CA GLU A 117 -14.95 22.51 48.70
C GLU A 117 -16.25 21.70 48.81
N GLY A 118 -16.74 21.16 47.69
CA GLY A 118 -17.87 20.25 47.66
C GLY A 118 -17.64 18.95 48.43
N LEU A 119 -16.45 18.35 48.32
CA LEU A 119 -16.05 17.19 49.12
C LEU A 119 -16.04 17.51 50.61
N ARG A 120 -15.50 18.68 51.00
CA ARG A 120 -15.45 19.12 52.40
C ARG A 120 -16.86 19.34 52.98
N ARG A 121 -17.78 19.89 52.18
CA ARG A 121 -19.17 20.19 52.59
C ARG A 121 -20.12 19.00 52.46
N GLY A 122 -19.73 17.94 51.75
CA GLY A 122 -20.60 16.81 51.43
C GLY A 122 -21.65 17.12 50.36
N THR A 123 -21.40 18.09 49.48
CA THR A 123 -22.24 18.34 48.28
C THR A 123 -21.74 17.60 47.04
N VAL A 124 -20.53 17.04 47.13
CA VAL A 124 -19.89 16.15 46.15
C VAL A 124 -19.45 14.91 46.90
N ASP A 125 -19.78 13.74 46.37
CA ASP A 125 -19.54 12.45 47.05
C ASP A 125 -18.16 11.89 46.75
N PHE A 126 -17.68 12.08 45.52
CA PHE A 126 -16.35 11.65 45.10
C PHE A 126 -15.77 12.55 44.00
N VAL A 127 -14.45 12.48 43.81
CA VAL A 127 -13.69 13.17 42.75
C VAL A 127 -12.61 12.23 42.21
N VAL A 128 -12.45 12.18 40.90
CA VAL A 128 -11.50 11.28 40.19
C VAL A 128 -10.25 12.03 39.70
N GLY A 129 -9.23 11.29 39.26
CA GLY A 129 -8.02 11.90 38.69
C GLY A 129 -7.18 12.66 39.73
N THR A 130 -7.14 12.15 40.97
CA THR A 130 -6.54 12.84 42.11
C THR A 130 -5.31 12.12 42.66
N TYR A 131 -4.51 12.80 43.47
CA TYR A 131 -3.31 12.24 44.11
C TYR A 131 -3.45 12.21 45.62
N PHE A 132 -2.61 11.41 46.28
CA PHE A 132 -2.57 11.36 47.73
C PHE A 132 -1.97 12.65 48.31
N ASP A 133 -2.78 13.37 49.09
CA ASP A 133 -2.38 14.55 49.85
C ASP A 133 -2.73 14.34 51.35
N PRO A 134 -1.72 14.24 52.23
CA PRO A 134 -1.94 14.12 53.67
C PRO A 134 -2.81 15.23 54.26
N GLY A 135 -2.73 16.45 53.73
CA GLY A 135 -3.46 17.63 54.20
C GLY A 135 -4.98 17.54 54.00
N ARG A 136 -5.46 16.55 53.25
CA ARG A 136 -6.90 16.33 52.98
C ARG A 136 -7.48 15.15 53.75
N LEU A 137 -6.65 14.41 54.49
CA LEU A 137 -7.09 13.25 55.27
C LEU A 137 -8.15 13.61 56.31
N ASP A 138 -8.26 14.88 56.71
CA ASP A 138 -9.29 15.31 57.65
C ASP A 138 -10.70 15.06 57.09
N TYR A 139 -10.94 15.36 55.80
CA TYR A 139 -12.28 15.36 55.19
C TYR A 139 -12.44 14.37 54.02
N VAL A 140 -11.39 13.64 53.64
CA VAL A 140 -11.38 12.70 52.51
C VAL A 140 -11.03 11.26 52.92
N HIS A 141 -11.66 10.29 52.27
CA HIS A 141 -11.19 8.91 52.16
C HIS A 141 -10.55 8.71 50.77
N TYR A 142 -9.35 8.14 50.72
CA TYR A 142 -8.68 7.81 49.47
C TYR A 142 -8.92 6.35 49.11
N SER A 143 -9.20 6.08 47.83
CA SER A 143 -9.16 4.73 47.26
C SER A 143 -7.73 4.20 47.13
N ARG A 144 -7.61 2.91 46.79
CA ARG A 144 -6.40 2.36 46.15
C ARG A 144 -6.10 3.09 44.83
N PRO A 145 -4.84 3.18 44.41
CA PRO A 145 -4.52 3.74 43.11
C PRO A 145 -4.99 2.78 42.02
N TYR A 146 -5.51 3.31 40.92
CA TYR A 146 -6.02 2.54 39.78
C TYR A 146 -5.24 2.78 38.48
N ARG A 147 -4.37 3.79 38.46
CA ARG A 147 -3.37 4.03 37.41
C ARG A 147 -2.18 4.79 37.98
N GLU A 148 -1.03 4.71 37.32
CA GLU A 148 0.12 5.55 37.63
C GLU A 148 0.16 6.76 36.68
N GLU A 149 0.47 7.94 37.22
CA GLU A 149 0.74 9.14 36.45
C GLU A 149 2.20 9.53 36.60
N ARG A 150 2.82 10.01 35.52
CA ARG A 150 4.19 10.52 35.50
C ARG A 150 4.16 11.95 35.03
N ASN A 151 4.99 12.81 35.59
CA ASN A 151 5.15 14.17 35.10
C ASN A 151 6.40 14.30 34.22
N ALA A 152 6.34 15.20 33.24
CA ALA A 152 7.51 15.60 32.46
C ALA A 152 7.65 17.12 32.45
N LEU A 153 8.89 17.58 32.44
CA LEU A 153 9.24 18.99 32.22
C LEU A 153 9.25 19.26 30.72
N TYR A 154 8.56 20.31 30.29
CA TYR A 154 8.48 20.76 28.91
C TYR A 154 9.29 22.04 28.70
N LEU A 155 10.12 22.03 27.66
CA LEU A 155 11.04 23.10 27.31
C LEU A 155 10.91 23.44 25.83
N ARG A 156 11.29 24.66 25.45
CA ARG A 156 11.46 25.01 24.03
C ARG A 156 12.60 24.17 23.45
N ARG A 157 12.46 23.69 22.22
CA ARG A 157 13.39 22.71 21.63
C ARG A 157 14.81 23.26 21.42
N ASP A 158 14.92 24.56 21.17
CA ASP A 158 16.16 25.34 21.04
C ASP A 158 16.76 25.79 22.38
N ALA A 159 16.01 25.66 23.49
CA ALA A 159 16.52 25.96 24.82
C ALA A 159 17.29 24.74 25.35
N ASP A 160 18.56 24.94 25.68
CA ASP A 160 19.38 23.95 26.39
C ASP A 160 19.77 24.51 27.75
N HIS A 161 19.15 23.95 28.78
CA HIS A 161 19.45 24.28 30.17
C HIS A 161 20.43 23.28 30.81
N GLY A 162 20.82 22.20 30.12
CA GLY A 162 21.88 21.30 30.57
C GLY A 162 21.65 20.57 31.90
N PHE A 163 20.41 20.43 32.37
CA PHE A 163 20.11 19.73 33.63
C PHE A 163 20.55 18.26 33.58
N ALA A 164 21.40 17.85 34.53
CA ALA A 164 21.92 16.49 34.61
C ALA A 164 20.90 15.51 35.21
N ASP A 165 20.15 15.96 36.21
CA ASP A 165 19.14 15.18 36.93
C ASP A 165 18.05 16.11 37.53
N ARG A 166 17.09 15.48 38.21
CA ARG A 166 15.96 16.14 38.88
C ARG A 166 16.42 17.17 39.93
N GLU A 167 17.47 16.86 40.69
CA GLU A 167 17.96 17.74 41.76
C GLU A 167 18.61 19.00 41.19
N ALA A 168 19.43 18.86 40.14
CA ALA A 168 20.03 20.00 39.46
C ALA A 168 18.97 20.96 38.88
N TRP A 169 17.84 20.43 38.42
CA TRP A 169 16.71 21.25 37.98
C TRP A 169 16.00 21.94 39.14
N LEU A 170 15.69 21.22 40.23
CA LEU A 170 15.04 21.80 41.41
C LEU A 170 15.90 22.91 42.03
N ASP A 171 17.21 22.71 42.13
CA ASP A 171 18.14 23.71 42.65
C ASP A 171 18.17 24.97 41.77
N ALA A 172 18.10 24.83 40.44
CA ALA A 172 18.02 25.96 39.52
C ALA A 172 16.68 26.73 39.64
N VAL A 173 15.58 26.03 39.93
CA VAL A 173 14.29 26.66 40.23
C VAL A 173 14.38 27.46 41.52
N GLU A 174 14.92 26.86 42.60
CA GLU A 174 15.04 27.51 43.91
C GLU A 174 15.99 28.71 43.91
N GLN A 175 17.07 28.66 43.13
CA GLN A 175 18.03 29.77 42.99
C GLN A 175 17.52 30.88 42.07
N GLY A 176 16.32 30.74 41.48
CA GLY A 176 15.74 31.72 40.56
C GLY A 176 16.40 31.77 39.18
N GLU A 177 17.20 30.76 38.85
CA GLU A 177 17.88 30.61 37.55
C GLU A 177 16.94 30.05 36.47
N PHE A 178 15.81 29.44 36.88
CA PHE A 178 14.80 28.89 35.99
C PHE A 178 13.41 29.45 36.31
N ARG A 179 12.74 30.03 35.30
CA ARG A 179 11.35 30.52 35.42
C ARG A 179 10.39 29.37 35.15
N LEU A 180 9.77 28.85 36.20
CA LEU A 180 8.85 27.73 36.11
C LEU A 180 7.41 28.22 35.97
N GLY A 181 6.70 27.79 34.92
CA GLY A 181 5.25 27.92 34.83
C GLY A 181 4.56 26.84 35.67
N LEU A 182 3.66 27.24 36.56
CA LEU A 182 2.89 26.33 37.41
C LEU A 182 1.40 26.61 37.27
N SER A 183 0.64 25.60 36.88
CA SER A 183 -0.81 25.70 36.84
C SER A 183 -1.36 25.83 38.26
N THR A 184 -2.25 26.80 38.50
CA THR A 184 -2.80 27.08 39.83
C THR A 184 -3.55 25.85 40.37
N GLY A 185 -3.14 25.34 41.54
CA GLY A 185 -3.75 24.15 42.14
C GLY A 185 -3.25 22.81 41.58
N TYR A 186 -2.25 22.83 40.69
CA TYR A 186 -1.56 21.63 40.21
C TYR A 186 -0.78 20.97 41.34
N THR A 187 -0.79 19.65 41.39
CA THR A 187 -0.03 18.86 42.36
C THR A 187 0.89 17.94 41.59
N PHE A 188 2.16 17.89 41.97
CA PHE A 188 3.15 17.04 41.32
C PHE A 188 2.98 15.60 41.75
N ALA A 189 3.29 14.68 40.84
CA ALA A 189 3.26 13.26 41.09
C ALA A 189 4.24 12.88 42.23
N ASP A 190 5.47 13.34 42.12
CA ASP A 190 6.49 13.05 43.13
C ASP A 190 6.28 13.91 44.39
N PRO A 191 6.13 13.30 45.59
CA PRO A 191 5.89 14.05 46.82
C PRO A 191 7.04 14.97 47.25
N GLU A 192 8.27 14.64 46.87
CA GLU A 192 9.46 15.45 47.17
C GLU A 192 9.48 16.71 46.30
N VAL A 193 9.20 16.56 45.00
CA VAL A 193 9.00 17.67 44.06
C VAL A 193 7.82 18.55 44.51
N ALA A 194 6.69 17.92 44.88
CA ALA A 194 5.52 18.65 45.34
C ALA A 194 5.81 19.45 46.62
N GLY A 195 6.56 18.86 47.56
CA GLY A 195 6.97 19.53 48.80
C GLY A 195 7.81 20.77 48.55
N ARG A 196 8.88 20.67 47.74
CA ARG A 196 9.79 21.79 47.44
C ARG A 196 9.12 22.91 46.64
N LEU A 197 8.17 22.58 45.76
CA LEU A 197 7.49 23.57 44.91
C LEU A 197 6.23 24.17 45.56
N SER A 198 5.66 23.53 46.58
CA SER A 198 4.51 24.08 47.33
C SER A 198 4.91 25.15 48.34
N ASP A 199 6.15 25.13 48.83
CA ASP A 199 6.75 26.16 49.68
C ASP A 199 8.13 26.54 49.11
N PRO A 200 8.16 27.27 47.98
CA PRO A 200 9.39 27.52 47.25
C PRO A 200 10.30 28.51 47.98
N ALA A 201 11.60 28.43 47.71
CA ALA A 201 12.58 29.40 48.20
C ALA A 201 12.18 30.84 47.77
N PRO A 202 12.48 31.88 48.58
CA PRO A 202 12.15 33.27 48.26
C PRO A 202 12.70 33.75 46.90
N GLU A 203 13.80 33.17 46.45
CA GLU A 203 14.47 33.48 45.19
C GLU A 203 13.84 32.78 43.97
N ALA A 204 12.96 31.80 44.19
CA ALA A 204 12.35 31.02 43.13
C ALA A 204 11.44 31.86 42.22
N ARG A 205 11.55 31.65 40.91
CA ARG A 205 10.76 32.36 39.90
C ARG A 205 9.62 31.49 39.38
N ILE A 206 8.58 31.34 40.20
CA ILE A 206 7.37 30.61 39.80
C ILE A 206 6.35 31.60 39.21
N VAL A 207 5.83 31.27 38.03
CA VAL A 207 4.79 32.03 37.34
C VAL A 207 3.51 31.22 37.38
N ASP A 208 2.53 31.71 38.14
CA ASP A 208 1.21 31.09 38.21
C ASP A 208 0.47 31.26 36.88
N THR A 209 -0.07 30.16 36.36
CA THR A 209 -0.91 30.13 35.16
C THR A 209 -2.24 29.45 35.46
N ALA A 210 -3.23 29.65 34.58
CA ALA A 210 -4.55 29.05 34.72
C ALA A 210 -4.61 27.58 34.23
N GLY A 211 -3.58 27.09 33.51
CA GLY A 211 -3.54 25.73 32.99
C GLY A 211 -2.50 25.51 31.88
N ASP A 212 -2.48 24.30 31.33
CA ASP A 212 -1.47 23.84 30.36
C ASP A 212 -1.43 24.69 29.08
N ALA A 213 -2.59 25.19 28.62
CA ALA A 213 -2.66 26.08 27.45
C ALA A 213 -1.98 27.44 27.68
N GLU A 214 -2.12 28.01 28.88
CA GLU A 214 -1.46 29.27 29.23
C GLU A 214 0.02 29.07 29.49
N ASN A 215 0.41 27.94 30.11
CA ASN A 215 1.82 27.54 30.22
C ASN A 215 2.48 27.43 28.84
N LEU A 216 1.80 26.79 27.89
CA LEU A 216 2.28 26.66 26.52
C LEU A 216 2.49 28.02 25.85
N ALA A 217 1.51 28.92 25.96
CA ALA A 217 1.63 30.28 25.44
C ALA A 217 2.76 31.06 26.14
N ALA A 218 2.86 30.96 27.47
CA ALA A 218 3.90 31.62 28.25
C ALA A 218 5.32 31.13 27.89
N LEU A 219 5.47 29.83 27.62
CA LEU A 219 6.73 29.26 27.16
C LEU A 219 7.10 29.82 25.78
N MET A 220 6.13 29.92 24.88
CA MET A 220 6.36 30.43 23.53
C MET A 220 6.66 31.94 23.49
N ASP A 221 6.01 32.70 24.36
CA ASP A 221 6.29 34.13 24.58
C ASP A 221 7.64 34.38 25.28
N GLY A 222 8.30 33.34 25.79
CA GLY A 222 9.52 33.44 26.59
C GLY A 222 9.31 34.05 27.98
N ARG A 223 8.07 34.03 28.50
CA ARG A 223 7.72 34.45 29.87
C ARG A 223 8.22 33.46 30.92
N ILE A 224 8.18 32.17 30.58
CA ILE A 224 8.73 31.06 31.38
C ILE A 224 9.79 30.31 30.57
N ASP A 225 10.65 29.58 31.27
CA ASP A 225 11.70 28.73 30.68
C ASP A 225 11.23 27.28 30.49
N GLY A 226 10.23 26.85 31.29
CA GLY A 226 9.53 25.58 31.12
C GLY A 226 8.39 25.43 32.11
N PHE A 227 7.64 24.34 31.95
CA PHE A 227 6.53 23.97 32.84
C PHE A 227 6.42 22.45 32.93
N VAL A 228 5.77 21.98 33.99
CA VAL A 228 5.55 20.54 34.21
C VAL A 228 4.11 20.18 33.86
N ALA A 229 3.94 19.09 33.12
CA ALA A 229 2.62 18.60 32.73
C ALA A 229 2.58 17.06 32.70
N ASP A 230 1.36 16.52 32.60
CA ASP A 230 1.14 15.13 32.23
C ASP A 230 1.54 14.92 30.75
N PRO A 231 2.40 13.94 30.43
CA PRO A 231 2.89 13.77 29.09
C PRO A 231 1.86 13.31 28.06
N VAL A 232 0.83 12.59 28.48
CA VAL A 232 -0.26 12.15 27.60
C VAL A 232 -1.12 13.35 27.22
N ILE A 233 -1.46 14.20 28.19
CA ILE A 233 -2.24 15.42 27.93
C ILE A 233 -1.45 16.39 27.07
N MET A 234 -0.21 16.68 27.48
CA MET A 234 0.59 17.72 26.83
C MET A 234 1.00 17.32 25.42
N ASP A 235 1.44 16.08 25.18
CA ASP A 235 1.81 15.67 23.83
C ASP A 235 0.60 15.54 22.91
N LEU A 236 -0.58 15.19 23.44
CA LEU A 236 -1.82 15.19 22.65
C LEU A 236 -2.17 16.61 22.24
N MET A 237 -2.03 17.56 23.16
CA MET A 237 -2.24 18.98 22.89
C MET A 237 -1.25 19.48 21.82
N LEU A 238 0.05 19.19 21.97
CA LEU A 238 1.08 19.55 20.99
C LEU A 238 0.84 18.93 19.61
N ALA A 239 0.38 17.68 19.57
CA ALA A 239 0.03 16.99 18.33
C ALA A 239 -1.16 17.67 17.63
N ARG A 240 -2.20 18.07 18.39
CA ARG A 240 -3.40 18.74 17.86
C ARG A 240 -3.14 20.18 17.44
N THR A 241 -2.25 20.91 18.14
CA THR A 241 -1.91 22.30 17.80
C THR A 241 -0.80 22.42 16.76
N GLY A 242 -0.18 21.29 16.35
CA GLY A 242 0.93 21.28 15.40
C GLY A 242 2.22 21.89 15.98
N GLN A 243 2.38 21.90 17.30
CA GLN A 243 3.52 22.51 18.00
C GLN A 243 4.55 21.49 18.53
N ALA A 244 4.35 20.19 18.25
CA ALA A 244 5.27 19.11 18.64
C ALA A 244 6.73 19.33 18.19
N ASP A 245 6.95 20.08 17.09
CA ASP A 245 8.31 20.37 16.60
C ASP A 245 9.05 21.45 17.39
N GLN A 246 8.31 22.32 18.10
CA GLN A 246 8.88 23.50 18.77
C GLN A 246 9.20 23.24 20.24
N ILE A 247 8.64 22.18 20.81
CA ILE A 247 8.68 21.88 22.24
C ILE A 247 9.16 20.46 22.44
N ARG A 248 9.94 20.23 23.49
CA ARG A 248 10.48 18.91 23.84
C ARG A 248 10.25 18.61 25.31
N ARG A 249 10.10 17.32 25.62
CA ARG A 249 10.25 16.81 26.98
C ARG A 249 11.72 16.92 27.40
N ALA A 250 12.00 17.37 28.62
CA ALA A 250 13.31 17.19 29.23
C ALA A 250 13.50 15.71 29.55
N GLY A 251 14.73 15.19 29.38
CA GLY A 251 15.08 13.80 29.73
C GLY A 251 15.25 13.59 31.23
N LEU A 252 14.34 14.15 32.04
CA LEU A 252 14.36 14.11 33.49
C LEU A 252 13.26 13.17 33.98
N ASP A 253 13.59 12.30 34.93
CA ASP A 253 12.59 11.51 35.65
C ASP A 253 12.08 12.32 36.84
N LEU A 254 10.83 12.76 36.76
CA LEU A 254 10.15 13.50 37.82
C LEU A 254 9.28 12.59 38.69
N GLY A 255 9.48 11.27 38.62
CA GLY A 255 8.77 10.28 39.43
C GLY A 255 7.38 9.91 38.89
N SER A 256 6.72 8.98 39.60
CA SER A 256 5.34 8.57 39.34
C SER A 256 4.50 8.60 40.61
N VAL A 257 3.18 8.72 40.42
CA VAL A 257 2.19 8.72 41.49
C VAL A 257 1.01 7.85 41.13
N GLY A 258 0.52 7.09 42.12
CA GLY A 258 -0.73 6.39 41.99
C GLY A 258 -1.92 7.36 42.05
N VAL A 259 -2.68 7.42 40.97
CA VAL A 259 -3.92 8.20 40.86
C VAL A 259 -5.06 7.47 41.55
N ARG A 260 -5.80 8.22 42.35
CA ARG A 260 -6.83 7.74 43.28
C ARG A 260 -8.13 8.50 43.10
N VAL A 261 -9.19 7.95 43.67
CA VAL A 261 -10.47 8.62 43.88
C VAL A 261 -10.49 9.18 45.31
N MET A 262 -10.87 10.44 45.44
CA MET A 262 -11.18 11.07 46.74
C MET A 262 -12.67 10.92 47.01
N PHE A 263 -13.04 10.36 48.16
CA PHE A 263 -14.41 10.25 48.64
C PHE A 263 -14.65 11.20 49.83
N SER A 264 -15.80 11.85 49.89
CA SER A 264 -16.15 12.73 51.01
C SER A 264 -16.41 11.91 52.28
N ARG A 265 -15.70 12.22 53.38
CA ARG A 265 -16.01 11.63 54.69
C ARG A 265 -17.39 12.03 55.21
N ALA A 266 -17.96 13.12 54.71
CA ALA A 266 -19.25 13.63 55.14
C ALA A 266 -20.43 12.80 54.58
N THR A 267 -20.27 12.22 53.38
CA THR A 267 -21.36 11.49 52.69
C THR A 267 -21.05 10.01 52.43
N VAL A 268 -19.77 9.63 52.34
CA VAL A 268 -19.34 8.28 51.96
C VAL A 268 -18.66 7.59 53.15
N PRO A 269 -19.21 6.48 53.67
CA PRO A 269 -18.57 5.72 54.74
C PRO A 269 -17.38 4.92 54.22
N ARG A 270 -16.38 4.69 55.07
CA ARG A 270 -15.17 3.93 54.74
C ARG A 270 -15.45 2.54 54.16
N ALA A 271 -16.51 1.88 54.64
CA ALA A 271 -16.90 0.55 54.16
C ALA A 271 -17.25 0.53 52.66
N LEU A 272 -17.82 1.62 52.13
CA LEU A 272 -18.09 1.75 50.69
C LEU A 272 -16.79 1.93 49.90
N VAL A 273 -15.82 2.68 50.43
CA VAL A 273 -14.49 2.83 49.80
C VAL A 273 -13.72 1.51 49.77
N ASP A 274 -13.78 0.72 50.85
CA ASP A 274 -13.15 -0.61 50.87
C ASP A 274 -13.88 -1.61 49.93
N ALA A 275 -15.18 -1.42 49.69
CA ALA A 275 -15.91 -2.18 48.68
C ALA A 275 -15.52 -1.75 47.26
N PHE A 276 -15.43 -0.45 47.01
CA PHE A 276 -14.93 0.13 45.76
C PHE A 276 -13.51 -0.37 45.44
N ASP A 277 -12.60 -0.37 46.42
CA ASP A 277 -11.22 -0.84 46.22
C ASP A 277 -11.14 -2.32 45.81
N ARG A 278 -12.06 -3.16 46.32
CA ARG A 278 -12.17 -4.57 45.89
C ARG A 278 -12.72 -4.69 44.49
N GLU A 279 -13.68 -3.85 44.09
CA GLU A 279 -14.16 -3.82 42.71
C GLU A 279 -13.07 -3.32 41.75
N VAL A 280 -12.32 -2.28 42.11
CA VAL A 280 -11.16 -1.82 41.31
C VAL A 280 -10.16 -2.96 41.13
N GLU A 281 -9.84 -3.71 42.18
CA GLU A 281 -8.99 -4.89 42.10
C GLU A 281 -9.57 -5.98 41.17
N ALA A 282 -10.87 -6.24 41.25
CA ALA A 282 -11.55 -7.17 40.35
C ALA A 282 -11.51 -6.69 38.88
N LEU A 283 -11.64 -5.39 38.63
CA LEU A 283 -11.51 -4.79 37.30
C LEU A 283 -10.07 -4.87 36.77
N GLU A 284 -9.06 -4.71 37.64
CA GLU A 284 -7.64 -4.91 37.32
C GLU A 284 -7.37 -6.39 36.96
N GLU A 285 -7.78 -7.33 37.80
CA GLU A 285 -7.62 -8.78 37.58
C GLU A 285 -8.36 -9.26 36.32
N GLY A 286 -9.55 -8.71 36.06
CA GLY A 286 -10.35 -8.98 34.87
C GLY A 286 -9.86 -8.31 33.59
N ARG A 287 -8.77 -7.51 33.66
CA ARG A 287 -8.24 -6.66 32.57
C ARG A 287 -9.25 -5.66 32.01
N ARG A 288 -10.28 -5.30 32.78
CA ARG A 288 -11.27 -4.30 32.35
C ARG A 288 -10.67 -2.90 32.30
N ILE A 289 -9.80 -2.54 33.27
CA ILE A 289 -9.07 -1.26 33.23
C ILE A 289 -8.20 -1.16 31.98
N ALA A 290 -7.47 -2.23 31.61
CA ALA A 290 -6.68 -2.26 30.38
C ALA A 290 -7.55 -2.12 29.10
N GLN A 291 -8.79 -2.62 29.11
CA GLN A 291 -9.74 -2.38 28.00
C GLN A 291 -10.18 -0.92 27.95
N LEU A 292 -10.48 -0.31 29.11
CA LEU A 292 -10.81 1.11 29.19
C LEU A 292 -9.64 2.01 28.73
N GLU A 293 -8.40 1.62 28.99
CA GLU A 293 -7.20 2.28 28.44
C GLU A 293 -7.14 2.17 26.91
N VAL A 294 -7.46 1.00 26.34
CA VAL A 294 -7.58 0.83 24.88
C VAL A 294 -8.72 1.68 24.31
N GLU A 295 -9.83 1.81 25.03
CA GLU A 295 -10.97 2.61 24.57
C GLU A 295 -10.65 4.13 24.59
N HIS A 296 -9.92 4.63 25.59
CA HIS A 296 -9.76 6.08 25.81
C HIS A 296 -8.35 6.63 25.57
N ILE A 297 -7.29 5.86 25.90
CA ILE A 297 -5.89 6.31 25.80
C ILE A 297 -5.29 5.98 24.42
N LEU A 298 -5.61 4.82 23.85
CA LEU A 298 -5.08 4.40 22.55
C LEU A 298 -5.31 5.44 21.43
N PRO A 299 -6.50 6.06 21.28
CA PRO A 299 -6.71 7.12 20.30
C PRO A 299 -5.67 8.26 20.44
N ALA A 300 -5.38 8.68 21.66
CA ALA A 300 -4.39 9.74 21.92
C ALA A 300 -2.99 9.33 21.47
N PHE A 301 -2.55 8.11 21.80
CA PHE A 301 -1.24 7.60 21.39
C PHE A 301 -1.09 7.42 19.87
N LEU A 302 -2.16 7.04 19.18
CA LEU A 302 -2.16 6.95 17.72
C LEU A 302 -2.06 8.33 17.06
N VAL A 303 -2.81 9.31 17.56
CA VAL A 303 -2.71 10.70 17.08
C VAL A 303 -1.29 11.23 17.28
N MET A 304 -0.71 11.05 18.47
CA MET A 304 0.69 11.44 18.71
C MET A 304 1.64 10.75 17.73
N THR A 305 1.53 9.43 17.57
CA THR A 305 2.40 8.63 16.70
C THR A 305 2.30 9.06 15.22
N THR A 306 1.10 9.37 14.74
CA THR A 306 0.84 9.73 13.34
C THR A 306 1.09 11.21 13.06
N SER A 307 1.09 12.06 14.09
CA SER A 307 1.44 13.49 13.97
C SER A 307 2.94 13.76 13.82
N GLU A 308 3.78 12.75 14.06
CA GLU A 308 5.23 12.86 13.95
C GLU A 308 5.69 13.23 12.53
N LEU A 309 6.74 14.05 12.45
CA LEU A 309 7.28 14.56 11.17
C LEU A 309 7.63 13.44 10.18
N TRP A 310 8.20 12.34 10.67
CA TRP A 310 8.58 11.22 9.83
C TRP A 310 7.35 10.57 9.17
N PHE A 311 6.24 10.45 9.90
CA PHE A 311 5.00 9.86 9.40
C PHE A 311 4.30 10.79 8.42
N ASN A 312 4.28 12.10 8.71
CA ASN A 312 3.72 13.09 7.79
C ASN A 312 4.52 13.16 6.48
N ALA A 313 5.85 13.24 6.55
CA ALA A 313 6.71 13.23 5.36
C ALA A 313 6.46 12.01 4.45
N LEU A 314 6.30 10.85 5.09
CA LEU A 314 6.01 9.58 4.43
C LEU A 314 4.61 9.55 3.80
N THR A 315 3.62 10.16 4.45
CA THR A 315 2.25 10.34 3.92
C THR A 315 2.25 11.26 2.69
N LEU A 316 2.94 12.40 2.78
CA LEU A 316 3.10 13.34 1.66
C LEU A 316 3.80 12.69 0.46
N MET A 317 4.82 11.84 0.69
CA MET A 317 5.46 11.08 -0.39
C MET A 317 4.51 10.11 -1.09
N GLY A 318 3.59 9.48 -0.36
CA GLY A 318 2.54 8.64 -0.95
C GLY A 318 1.57 9.43 -1.82
N ILE A 319 1.08 10.57 -1.31
CA ILE A 319 0.21 11.51 -2.05
C ILE A 319 0.89 12.00 -3.33
N LEU A 320 2.18 12.35 -3.24
CA LEU A 320 3.00 12.78 -4.39
C LEU A 320 3.09 11.67 -5.45
N ALA A 321 3.36 10.43 -5.04
CA ALA A 321 3.50 9.29 -5.96
C ALA A 321 2.19 8.97 -6.69
N PHE A 322 1.06 8.94 -5.97
CA PHE A 322 -0.25 8.73 -6.56
C PHE A 322 -0.63 9.86 -7.52
N SER A 323 -0.35 11.10 -7.14
CA SER A 323 -0.60 12.27 -8.00
C SER A 323 0.23 12.22 -9.28
N ALA A 324 1.52 11.89 -9.18
CA ALA A 324 2.40 11.74 -10.32
C ALA A 324 1.94 10.60 -11.26
N SER A 325 1.49 9.47 -10.70
CA SER A 325 0.90 8.36 -11.46
C SER A 325 -0.35 8.81 -12.22
N GLY A 326 -1.24 9.57 -11.57
CA GLY A 326 -2.43 10.17 -12.19
C GLY A 326 -2.10 11.11 -13.35
N VAL A 327 -1.07 11.96 -13.21
CA VAL A 327 -0.60 12.85 -14.29
C VAL A 327 -0.04 12.07 -15.48
N MET A 328 0.76 11.03 -15.21
CA MET A 328 1.32 10.17 -16.27
C MET A 328 0.22 9.44 -17.05
N LEU A 329 -0.78 8.94 -16.32
CA LEU A 329 -1.94 8.27 -16.89
C LEU A 329 -2.79 9.23 -17.74
N ALA A 330 -3.09 10.41 -17.19
CA ALA A 330 -3.81 11.47 -17.90
C ALA A 330 -3.13 11.82 -19.22
N ARG A 331 -1.80 11.88 -19.25
CA ARG A 331 -1.03 12.10 -20.47
C ARG A 331 -1.16 10.94 -21.45
N ARG A 332 -0.99 9.69 -20.98
CA ARG A 332 -1.06 8.49 -21.84
C ARG A 332 -2.41 8.40 -22.54
N GLU A 333 -3.48 8.72 -21.82
CA GLU A 333 -4.87 8.63 -22.31
C GLU A 333 -5.42 9.96 -22.82
N ARG A 334 -4.56 10.98 -22.95
CA ARG A 334 -4.88 12.28 -23.55
C ARG A 334 -6.02 13.05 -22.87
N TYR A 335 -6.13 12.94 -21.55
CA TYR A 335 -7.02 13.79 -20.75
C TYR A 335 -6.56 15.26 -20.74
N ASN A 336 -7.51 16.17 -20.54
CA ASN A 336 -7.21 17.59 -20.33
C ASN A 336 -6.71 17.86 -18.89
N LEU A 337 -6.35 19.11 -18.57
CA LEU A 337 -5.83 19.48 -17.25
C LEU A 337 -6.81 19.13 -16.11
N PHE A 338 -8.11 19.34 -16.33
CA PHE A 338 -9.13 18.99 -15.34
C PHE A 338 -9.21 17.48 -15.12
N GLY A 339 -9.19 16.68 -16.20
CA GLY A 339 -9.11 15.23 -16.11
C GLY A 339 -7.85 14.76 -15.39
N ALA A 340 -6.69 15.39 -15.66
CA ALA A 340 -5.46 15.11 -14.93
C ALA A 340 -5.58 15.40 -13.43
N LEU A 341 -6.27 16.49 -13.06
CA LEU A 341 -6.53 16.82 -11.66
C LEU A 341 -7.37 15.72 -11.00
N VAL A 342 -8.49 15.33 -11.60
CA VAL A 342 -9.37 14.27 -11.09
C VAL A 342 -8.63 12.94 -10.95
N LEU A 343 -7.86 12.54 -11.98
CA LEU A 343 -7.12 11.28 -11.98
C LEU A 343 -5.97 11.25 -10.96
N ALA A 344 -5.44 12.40 -10.56
CA ALA A 344 -4.40 12.53 -9.53
C ALA A 344 -5.00 12.61 -8.12
N THR A 345 -6.07 13.38 -7.92
CA THR A 345 -6.66 13.60 -6.59
C THR A 345 -7.42 12.39 -6.08
N LEU A 346 -8.13 11.65 -6.95
CA LEU A 346 -8.93 10.50 -6.52
C LEU A 346 -8.08 9.43 -5.81
N PRO A 347 -6.97 8.93 -6.38
CA PRO A 347 -6.08 7.99 -5.68
C PRO A 347 -5.37 8.60 -4.48
N ALA A 348 -4.99 9.88 -4.55
CA ALA A 348 -4.13 10.49 -3.54
C ALA A 348 -4.87 10.78 -2.22
N ILE A 349 -6.13 11.21 -2.29
CA ILE A 349 -6.91 11.63 -1.12
C ILE A 349 -8.37 11.15 -1.12
N GLY A 350 -8.89 10.69 -2.26
CA GLY A 350 -10.31 10.33 -2.40
C GLY A 350 -10.77 9.21 -1.46
N GLY A 351 -9.90 8.22 -1.20
CA GLY A 351 -10.18 7.15 -0.23
C GLY A 351 -10.35 7.68 1.20
N GLY A 352 -9.47 8.60 1.63
CA GLY A 352 -9.56 9.25 2.94
C GLY A 352 -10.80 10.12 3.09
N VAL A 353 -11.19 10.85 2.02
CA VAL A 353 -12.41 11.68 2.03
C VAL A 353 -13.63 10.79 2.19
N LEU A 354 -13.70 9.69 1.43
CA LEU A 354 -14.79 8.73 1.54
C LEU A 354 -14.88 8.11 2.94
N ARG A 355 -13.73 7.72 3.53
CA ARG A 355 -13.66 7.21 4.90
C ARG A 355 -14.26 8.19 5.91
N ASP A 356 -13.83 9.45 5.87
CA ASP A 356 -14.28 10.46 6.82
C ASP A 356 -15.79 10.73 6.71
N LEU A 357 -16.31 10.74 5.47
CA LEU A 357 -17.75 10.85 5.23
C LEU A 357 -18.53 9.64 5.76
N LEU A 358 -18.00 8.42 5.63
CA LEU A 358 -18.62 7.20 6.17
C LEU A 358 -18.65 7.20 7.71
N LEU A 359 -17.64 7.81 8.34
CA LEU A 359 -17.53 7.90 9.80
C LEU A 359 -18.22 9.15 10.39
N GLY A 360 -18.76 10.05 9.54
CA GLY A 360 -19.38 11.28 10.00
C GLY A 360 -18.40 12.26 10.66
N ARG A 361 -17.13 12.27 10.25
CA ARG A 361 -16.11 13.15 10.81
C ARG A 361 -16.30 14.59 10.34
N GLU A 362 -16.32 15.51 11.29
CA GLU A 362 -16.41 16.95 11.04
C GLU A 362 -15.28 17.70 11.77
N PRO A 363 -14.38 18.42 11.07
CA PRO A 363 -14.27 18.50 9.60
C PRO A 363 -13.73 17.21 8.96
N VAL A 364 -13.94 17.06 7.65
CA VAL A 364 -13.19 16.07 6.85
C VAL A 364 -11.72 16.50 6.80
N PHE A 365 -10.79 15.55 6.89
CA PHE A 365 -9.36 15.82 7.10
C PHE A 365 -8.73 16.83 6.13
N ILE A 366 -9.21 16.91 4.88
CA ILE A 366 -8.70 17.85 3.87
C ILE A 366 -8.91 19.33 4.25
N PHE A 367 -9.87 19.62 5.14
CA PHE A 367 -10.13 20.95 5.66
C PHE A 367 -9.23 21.29 6.84
N ASP A 368 -8.88 20.30 7.66
CA ASP A 368 -7.96 20.45 8.79
C ASP A 368 -6.51 20.59 8.31
N THR A 369 -6.11 19.82 7.29
CA THR A 369 -4.77 19.83 6.71
C THR A 369 -4.80 20.08 5.19
N PRO A 370 -4.97 21.34 4.76
CA PRO A 370 -5.08 21.71 3.34
C PRO A 370 -3.88 21.30 2.48
N GLU A 371 -2.71 21.10 3.09
CA GLU A 371 -1.49 20.62 2.44
C GLU A 371 -1.68 19.31 1.67
N PHE A 372 -2.53 18.40 2.15
CA PHE A 372 -2.83 17.14 1.47
C PHE A 372 -3.62 17.32 0.17
N LEU A 373 -4.42 18.37 0.05
CA LEU A 373 -5.14 18.72 -1.19
C LEU A 373 -4.28 19.59 -2.13
N LEU A 374 -3.49 20.51 -1.56
CA LEU A 374 -2.63 21.40 -2.34
C LEU A 374 -1.54 20.63 -3.08
N LEU A 375 -0.99 19.57 -2.49
CA LEU A 375 0.08 18.78 -3.10
C LEU A 375 -0.33 18.16 -4.46
N PRO A 376 -1.44 17.40 -4.60
CA PRO A 376 -1.92 16.92 -5.89
C PRO A 376 -2.12 18.04 -6.93
N VAL A 377 -2.67 19.18 -6.51
CA VAL A 377 -2.90 20.35 -7.39
C VAL A 377 -1.56 20.87 -7.94
N VAL A 378 -0.56 21.05 -7.07
CA VAL A 378 0.78 21.51 -7.45
C VAL A 378 1.47 20.51 -8.37
N VAL A 379 1.34 19.20 -8.09
CA VAL A 379 1.92 18.13 -8.92
C VAL A 379 1.30 18.13 -10.31
N VAL A 380 -0.02 18.28 -10.42
CA VAL A 380 -0.73 18.34 -11.69
C VAL A 380 -0.35 19.59 -12.48
N ALA A 381 -0.33 20.76 -11.84
CA ALA A 381 0.06 22.01 -12.49
C ALA A 381 1.51 21.97 -12.99
N THR A 382 2.43 21.48 -12.15
CA THR A 382 3.85 21.33 -12.50
C THR A 382 4.04 20.31 -13.62
N GLY A 383 3.40 19.14 -13.51
CA GLY A 383 3.45 18.10 -14.54
C GLY A 383 2.89 18.57 -15.89
N PHE A 384 1.79 19.32 -15.88
CA PHE A 384 1.22 19.93 -17.08
C PHE A 384 2.14 20.98 -17.70
N LEU A 385 2.74 21.85 -16.89
CA LEU A 385 3.71 22.85 -17.36
C LEU A 385 4.94 22.19 -17.98
N LEU A 386 5.52 21.19 -17.29
CA LEU A 386 6.66 20.42 -17.80
C LEU A 386 6.32 19.72 -19.12
N TYR A 387 5.12 19.16 -19.24
CA TYR A 387 4.64 18.55 -20.47
C TYR A 387 4.50 19.56 -21.61
N LYS A 388 3.89 20.73 -21.36
CA LYS A 388 3.77 21.80 -22.37
C LYS A 388 5.12 22.36 -22.80
N LEU A 389 6.03 22.55 -21.84
CA LEU A 389 7.40 22.98 -22.13
C LEU A 389 8.12 21.94 -22.98
N HIS A 390 7.94 20.65 -22.66
CA HIS A 390 8.48 19.55 -23.45
C HIS A 390 7.94 19.57 -24.89
N ASP A 391 6.62 19.69 -25.07
CA ASP A 391 6.04 19.69 -26.41
C ASP A 391 6.43 20.94 -27.22
N HIS A 392 6.60 22.10 -26.58
CA HIS A 392 7.03 23.33 -27.25
C HIS A 392 8.52 23.32 -27.63
N TRP A 393 9.42 22.94 -26.71
CA TRP A 393 10.87 23.05 -26.89
C TRP A 393 11.57 21.76 -27.37
N LEU A 394 11.14 20.58 -26.90
CA LEU A 394 11.88 19.31 -27.08
C LEU A 394 11.48 18.55 -28.35
N VAL A 395 10.27 18.74 -28.88
CA VAL A 395 9.81 18.10 -30.13
C VAL A 395 10.66 18.53 -31.34
N HIS A 396 11.23 19.73 -31.31
CA HIS A 396 12.04 20.27 -32.41
C HIS A 396 13.51 19.80 -32.39
N ARG A 397 13.96 19.02 -31.39
CA ARG A 397 15.36 18.56 -31.29
C ARG A 397 15.46 17.04 -31.25
N ALA A 398 15.56 16.41 -32.43
CA ALA A 398 15.72 14.96 -32.61
C ALA A 398 16.91 14.34 -31.86
N ALA A 399 17.94 15.12 -31.53
CA ALA A 399 19.08 14.68 -30.71
C ALA A 399 18.68 14.46 -29.24
N VAL A 400 17.79 15.31 -28.70
CA VAL A 400 17.33 15.21 -27.31
C VAL A 400 16.31 14.08 -27.16
N GLN A 401 15.47 13.84 -28.17
CA GLN A 401 14.58 12.67 -28.19
C GLN A 401 15.35 11.35 -28.09
N ARG A 402 16.46 11.22 -28.82
CA ARG A 402 17.34 10.05 -28.74
C ARG A 402 18.01 9.89 -27.37
N LEU A 403 18.35 11.00 -26.71
CA LEU A 403 18.93 10.98 -25.36
C LEU A 403 17.89 10.58 -24.30
N ILE A 404 16.68 11.15 -24.35
CA ILE A 404 15.57 10.83 -23.43
C ILE A 404 15.11 9.39 -23.61
N ALA A 405 15.00 8.90 -24.86
CA ALA A 405 14.66 7.51 -25.15
C ALA A 405 15.75 6.54 -24.63
N ARG A 406 17.04 6.88 -24.81
CA ARG A 406 18.16 6.10 -24.25
C ARG A 406 18.21 6.12 -22.73
N GLN A 407 17.89 7.25 -22.08
CA GLN A 407 17.79 7.32 -20.62
C GLN A 407 16.61 6.53 -20.06
N ARG A 408 15.44 6.58 -20.72
CA ARG A 408 14.27 5.75 -20.36
C ARG A 408 14.52 4.25 -20.56
N ALA A 409 15.25 3.86 -21.59
CA ALA A 409 15.62 2.47 -21.85
C ALA A 409 16.82 1.98 -21.02
N GLY A 410 17.59 2.90 -20.42
CA GLY A 410 18.80 2.61 -19.64
C GLY A 410 18.56 2.36 -18.15
N VAL A 411 19.63 2.45 -17.36
CA VAL A 411 19.59 2.29 -15.89
C VAL A 411 18.71 3.35 -15.21
N GLY A 412 18.65 4.56 -15.76
CA GLY A 412 17.86 5.67 -15.20
C GLY A 412 16.34 5.42 -15.23
N GLY A 413 15.79 4.92 -16.34
CA GLY A 413 14.37 4.57 -16.43
C GLY A 413 13.98 3.43 -15.47
N ARG A 414 14.89 2.46 -15.29
CA ARG A 414 14.72 1.41 -14.27
C ARG A 414 14.68 2.00 -12.87
N LEU A 415 15.63 2.86 -12.50
CA LEU A 415 15.62 3.52 -11.18
C LEU A 415 14.33 4.29 -10.89
N VAL A 416 13.81 5.04 -11.87
CA VAL A 416 12.54 5.77 -11.71
C VAL A 416 11.37 4.81 -11.49
N GLY A 417 11.31 3.71 -12.24
CA GLY A 417 10.29 2.67 -12.05
C GLY A 417 10.36 2.02 -10.66
N TRP A 418 11.57 1.71 -10.19
CA TRP A 418 11.79 1.14 -8.85
C TRP A 418 11.39 2.13 -7.75
N LEU A 419 11.75 3.41 -7.89
CA LEU A 419 11.35 4.45 -6.95
C LEU A 419 9.83 4.58 -6.90
N GLN A 420 9.16 4.61 -8.05
CA GLN A 420 7.71 4.72 -8.13
C GLN A 420 7.01 3.51 -7.50
N GLN A 421 7.51 2.29 -7.73
CA GLN A 421 6.99 1.07 -7.09
C GLN A 421 7.21 1.06 -5.58
N GLY A 422 8.38 1.54 -5.11
CA GLY A 422 8.66 1.70 -3.69
C GLY A 422 7.72 2.70 -3.03
N LEU A 423 7.48 3.85 -3.66
CA LEU A 423 6.55 4.86 -3.15
C LEU A 423 5.09 4.37 -3.16
N ASP A 424 4.67 3.61 -4.17
CA ASP A 424 3.36 2.93 -4.19
C ASP A 424 3.23 1.96 -3.01
N ALA A 425 4.24 1.10 -2.82
CA ALA A 425 4.25 0.15 -1.72
C ALA A 425 4.17 0.82 -0.35
N TRP A 426 4.86 1.95 -0.23
CA TRP A 426 4.84 2.77 0.97
C TRP A 426 3.47 3.40 1.22
N ALA A 427 2.86 3.97 0.19
CA ALA A 427 1.55 4.60 0.30
C ALA A 427 0.49 3.60 0.78
N VAL A 428 0.51 2.36 0.29
CA VAL A 428 -0.38 1.28 0.77
C VAL A 428 -0.21 1.06 2.27
N ALA A 429 1.04 0.93 2.73
CA ALA A 429 1.34 0.66 4.14
C ALA A 429 0.88 1.81 5.05
N ALA A 430 1.23 3.05 4.69
CA ALA A 430 0.86 4.24 5.45
C ALA A 430 -0.67 4.44 5.48
N PHE A 431 -1.34 4.36 4.33
CA PHE A 431 -2.80 4.55 4.25
C PHE A 431 -3.60 3.45 4.95
N THR A 432 -3.07 2.22 5.00
CA THR A 432 -3.65 1.13 5.79
C THR A 432 -3.62 1.47 7.28
N VAL A 433 -2.47 1.92 7.79
CA VAL A 433 -2.29 2.34 9.19
C VAL A 433 -3.17 3.54 9.52
N ILE A 434 -3.20 4.56 8.65
CA ILE A 434 -4.06 5.76 8.83
C ILE A 434 -5.53 5.34 8.88
N GLY A 435 -5.98 4.44 8.00
CA GLY A 435 -7.37 3.99 7.99
C GLY A 435 -7.78 3.32 9.30
N VAL A 436 -6.93 2.45 9.87
CA VAL A 436 -7.17 1.87 11.21
C VAL A 436 -7.12 2.94 12.29
N GLY A 437 -6.13 3.85 12.25
CA GLY A 437 -6.00 4.93 13.22
C GLY A 437 -7.24 5.80 13.29
N VAL A 438 -7.79 6.19 12.14
CA VAL A 438 -9.02 6.99 12.08
C VAL A 438 -10.24 6.19 12.55
N ALA A 439 -10.29 4.88 12.35
CA ALA A 439 -11.33 4.03 12.94
C ALA A 439 -11.25 4.03 14.48
N VAL A 440 -10.05 4.02 15.06
CA VAL A 440 -9.84 4.12 16.51
C VAL A 440 -10.22 5.50 17.03
N GLU A 441 -9.77 6.57 16.36
CA GLU A 441 -10.11 7.95 16.74
C GLU A 441 -11.62 8.22 16.72
N SER A 442 -12.32 7.62 15.77
CA SER A 442 -13.77 7.77 15.62
C SER A 442 -14.55 6.78 16.49
N GLN A 443 -13.86 6.06 17.40
CA GLN A 443 -14.41 5.05 18.29
C GLN A 443 -15.30 4.01 17.58
N ALA A 444 -14.91 3.63 16.35
CA ALA A 444 -15.69 2.72 15.53
C ALA A 444 -15.63 1.29 16.10
N SER A 445 -16.68 0.88 16.81
CA SER A 445 -16.78 -0.43 17.45
C SER A 445 -17.65 -1.42 16.64
N PRO A 446 -17.24 -2.70 16.52
CA PRO A 446 -16.00 -3.28 17.03
C PRO A 446 -14.78 -3.03 16.10
N LEU A 447 -13.62 -2.73 16.68
CA LEU A 447 -12.41 -2.33 15.93
C LEU A 447 -11.87 -3.42 14.99
N TRP A 448 -11.97 -4.70 15.36
CA TRP A 448 -11.53 -5.81 14.50
C TRP A 448 -12.27 -5.86 13.16
N LEU A 449 -13.48 -5.28 13.07
CA LEU A 449 -14.27 -5.18 11.85
C LEU A 449 -14.03 -3.85 11.14
N TRP A 450 -14.17 -2.73 11.86
CA TRP A 450 -14.11 -1.40 11.26
C TRP A 450 -12.68 -0.98 10.88
N GLY A 451 -11.67 -1.43 11.62
CA GLY A 451 -10.27 -1.17 11.29
C GLY A 451 -9.89 -1.63 9.87
N PRO A 452 -10.04 -2.92 9.52
CA PRO A 452 -9.78 -3.42 8.16
C PRO A 452 -10.62 -2.73 7.07
N VAL A 453 -11.87 -2.40 7.36
CA VAL A 453 -12.77 -1.71 6.42
C VAL A 453 -12.25 -0.31 6.13
N MET A 454 -11.92 0.47 7.17
CA MET A 454 -11.40 1.83 7.00
C MET A 454 -10.00 1.83 6.40
N ALA A 455 -9.18 0.81 6.67
CA ALA A 455 -7.90 0.59 6.01
C ALA A 455 -8.05 0.43 4.49
N VAL A 456 -8.92 -0.47 4.02
CA VAL A 456 -9.09 -0.72 2.59
C VAL A 456 -9.79 0.45 1.87
N VAL A 457 -10.72 1.13 2.54
CA VAL A 457 -11.35 2.35 2.00
C VAL A 457 -10.30 3.44 1.82
N THR A 458 -9.45 3.67 2.82
CA THR A 458 -8.41 4.70 2.74
C THR A 458 -7.37 4.37 1.66
N ALA A 459 -6.86 3.14 1.66
CA ALA A 459 -5.77 2.75 0.76
C ALA A 459 -6.24 2.57 -0.69
N SER A 460 -7.38 1.92 -0.93
CA SER A 460 -7.71 1.33 -2.24
C SER A 460 -8.83 2.04 -2.99
N PHE A 461 -9.83 2.58 -2.29
CA PHE A 461 -11.05 3.08 -2.96
C PHE A 461 -10.76 4.32 -3.82
N GLY A 462 -9.75 5.12 -3.47
CA GLY A 462 -9.31 6.23 -4.31
C GLY A 462 -8.90 5.80 -5.72
N VAL A 463 -8.14 4.70 -5.82
CA VAL A 463 -7.71 4.11 -7.09
C VAL A 463 -8.89 3.48 -7.85
N ILE A 464 -9.78 2.77 -7.14
CA ILE A 464 -10.99 2.20 -7.74
C ILE A 464 -11.86 3.31 -8.35
N MET A 465 -12.09 4.40 -7.63
CA MET A 465 -12.85 5.55 -8.14
C MET A 465 -12.21 6.16 -9.38
N ARG A 466 -10.87 6.28 -9.42
CA ARG A 466 -10.14 6.73 -10.62
C ARG A 466 -10.44 5.84 -11.82
N ASP A 467 -10.37 4.53 -11.64
CA ASP A 467 -10.54 3.58 -12.75
C ASP A 467 -12.00 3.49 -13.22
N VAL A 468 -12.97 3.65 -12.31
CA VAL A 468 -14.38 3.82 -12.66
C VAL A 468 -14.60 5.09 -13.50
N VAL A 469 -13.99 6.21 -13.11
CA VAL A 469 -14.07 7.47 -13.89
C VAL A 469 -13.41 7.33 -15.27
N ARG A 470 -12.36 6.52 -15.39
CA ARG A 470 -11.72 6.20 -16.69
C ARG A 470 -12.60 5.37 -17.63
N SER A 471 -13.76 4.87 -17.16
CA SER A 471 -14.62 3.94 -17.92
C SER A 471 -13.87 2.67 -18.37
N ASP A 472 -12.84 2.27 -17.63
CA ASP A 472 -12.10 1.04 -17.89
C ASP A 472 -12.85 -0.13 -17.22
N PHE A 473 -13.41 -1.05 -18.01
CA PHE A 473 -14.11 -2.24 -17.49
C PHE A 473 -13.14 -3.25 -16.85
N ASN A 474 -11.83 -3.02 -16.98
CA ASN A 474 -10.77 -3.83 -16.41
C ASN A 474 -10.09 -3.11 -15.23
N ILE A 475 -10.80 -3.02 -14.10
CA ILE A 475 -10.22 -2.52 -12.84
C ILE A 475 -9.17 -3.52 -12.34
N ASP A 476 -7.89 -3.23 -12.61
CA ASP A 476 -6.74 -4.07 -12.25
C ASP A 476 -6.75 -4.48 -10.77
N MET A 477 -7.14 -3.54 -9.90
CA MET A 477 -7.22 -3.71 -8.46
C MET A 477 -8.15 -4.84 -8.01
N LEU A 478 -9.23 -5.09 -8.76
CA LEU A 478 -10.24 -6.09 -8.42
C LEU A 478 -9.97 -7.44 -9.10
N LYS A 479 -8.93 -7.53 -9.93
CA LYS A 479 -8.66 -8.70 -10.76
C LYS A 479 -7.29 -9.30 -10.45
N ARG A 480 -6.24 -8.50 -10.57
CA ARG A 480 -4.86 -8.99 -10.62
C ARG A 480 -4.00 -8.49 -9.49
N ASP A 481 -4.25 -7.27 -9.03
CA ASP A 481 -3.43 -6.68 -8.01
C ASP A 481 -3.79 -7.22 -6.62
N SER A 482 -2.79 -7.37 -5.73
CA SER A 482 -3.00 -7.82 -4.34
C SER A 482 -3.08 -6.64 -3.36
N PHE A 483 -3.37 -5.44 -3.88
CA PHE A 483 -3.31 -4.19 -3.13
C PHE A 483 -4.36 -4.16 -2.00
N ALA A 484 -5.61 -4.51 -2.33
CA ALA A 484 -6.72 -4.42 -1.38
C ALA A 484 -6.60 -5.48 -0.28
N GLU A 485 -6.12 -6.67 -0.61
CA GLU A 485 -5.93 -7.77 0.32
C GLU A 485 -4.84 -7.48 1.34
N ILE A 486 -3.74 -6.82 0.92
CA ILE A 486 -2.70 -6.35 1.83
C ILE A 486 -3.30 -5.35 2.83
N ALA A 487 -4.13 -4.42 2.37
CA ALA A 487 -4.78 -3.44 3.25
C ALA A 487 -5.78 -4.10 4.22
N VAL A 488 -6.59 -5.07 3.76
CA VAL A 488 -7.56 -5.78 4.61
C VAL A 488 -6.84 -6.66 5.65
N LEU A 489 -5.91 -7.51 5.23
CA LEU A 489 -5.18 -8.41 6.13
C LEU A 489 -4.27 -7.62 7.08
N GLY A 490 -3.62 -6.58 6.56
CA GLY A 490 -2.80 -5.65 7.33
C GLY A 490 -3.60 -4.88 8.36
N GLY A 491 -4.73 -4.32 7.95
CA GLY A 491 -5.65 -3.61 8.84
C GLY A 491 -6.20 -4.52 9.93
N LEU A 492 -6.51 -5.78 9.61
CA LEU A 492 -6.95 -6.78 10.59
C LEU A 492 -5.84 -7.13 11.59
N ALA A 493 -4.65 -7.45 11.09
CA ALA A 493 -3.50 -7.75 11.94
C ALA A 493 -3.19 -6.57 12.88
N TYR A 494 -3.19 -5.34 12.35
CA TYR A 494 -2.96 -4.14 13.16
C TYR A 494 -4.05 -3.92 14.21
N SER A 495 -5.32 -4.04 13.82
CA SER A 495 -6.45 -3.90 14.75
C SER A 495 -6.39 -4.93 15.89
N LEU A 496 -6.04 -6.18 15.59
CA LEU A 496 -5.89 -7.23 16.60
C LEU A 496 -4.70 -6.98 17.53
N LEU A 497 -3.58 -6.46 17.01
CA LEU A 497 -2.43 -6.06 17.83
C LEU A 497 -2.78 -4.90 18.77
N LEU A 498 -3.58 -3.95 18.31
CA LEU A 498 -4.06 -2.82 19.13
C LEU A 498 -5.08 -3.26 20.20
N LEU A 499 -5.92 -4.25 19.91
CA LEU A 499 -6.90 -4.81 20.86
C LEU A 499 -6.27 -5.75 21.90
N TRP A 500 -5.06 -6.24 21.67
CA TRP A 500 -4.35 -7.13 22.58
C TRP A 500 -3.05 -6.48 23.06
N PRO A 501 -3.10 -5.35 23.80
CA PRO A 501 -1.88 -4.76 24.33
C PRO A 501 -1.28 -5.66 25.43
N PRO A 502 0.02 -5.52 25.70
CA PRO A 502 0.63 -6.01 26.93
C PRO A 502 -0.10 -5.43 28.17
N VAL A 503 0.27 -5.89 29.35
CA VAL A 503 -0.39 -5.49 30.62
C VAL A 503 -0.45 -3.96 30.79
N GLU A 504 0.51 -3.22 30.23
CA GLU A 504 0.55 -1.75 30.27
C GLU A 504 0.58 -1.17 28.85
N LEU A 505 -0.39 -0.31 28.52
CA LEU A 505 -0.40 0.46 27.27
C LEU A 505 0.62 1.61 27.37
N SER A 506 1.57 1.70 26.44
CA SER A 506 2.55 2.79 26.40
C SER A 506 2.70 3.40 25.01
N MET A 507 3.07 4.69 24.97
CA MET A 507 3.34 5.39 23.72
C MET A 507 4.44 4.69 22.90
N THR A 508 5.51 4.25 23.55
CA THR A 508 6.61 3.50 22.90
C THR A 508 6.10 2.20 22.27
N TYR A 509 5.21 1.49 22.95
CA TYR A 509 4.61 0.28 22.39
C TYR A 509 3.81 0.59 21.11
N ILE A 510 2.95 1.62 21.12
CA ILE A 510 2.16 2.00 19.94
C ILE A 510 3.06 2.45 18.78
N LEU A 511 4.09 3.24 19.06
CA LEU A 511 5.09 3.64 18.08
C LEU A 511 5.76 2.41 17.43
N VAL A 512 6.24 1.46 18.24
CA VAL A 512 6.93 0.26 17.74
C VAL A 512 5.99 -0.63 16.94
N VAL A 513 4.79 -0.91 17.45
CA VAL A 513 3.79 -1.73 16.75
C VAL A 513 3.43 -1.11 15.41
N THR A 514 3.15 0.19 15.38
CA THR A 514 2.79 0.93 14.17
C THR A 514 3.91 0.86 13.12
N ASN A 515 5.16 1.10 13.53
CA ASN A 515 6.32 1.02 12.65
C ASN A 515 6.57 -0.39 12.11
N VAL A 516 6.48 -1.41 12.97
CA VAL A 516 6.66 -2.81 12.58
C VAL A 516 5.59 -3.22 11.58
N VAL A 517 4.32 -2.92 11.85
CA VAL A 517 3.22 -3.22 10.93
C VAL A 517 3.43 -2.53 9.59
N MET A 518 3.75 -1.24 9.59
CA MET A 518 4.00 -0.47 8.38
C MET A 518 5.15 -1.05 7.55
N LEU A 519 6.26 -1.45 8.19
CA LEU A 519 7.39 -2.11 7.52
C LEU A 519 7.00 -3.48 6.95
N VAL A 520 6.20 -4.26 7.68
CA VAL A 520 5.71 -5.57 7.21
C VAL A 520 4.80 -5.40 5.99
N LEU A 521 3.90 -4.41 5.99
CA LEU A 521 3.02 -4.13 4.86
C LEU A 521 3.79 -3.62 3.64
N PHE A 522 4.74 -2.72 3.87
CA PHE A 522 5.65 -2.24 2.83
C PHE A 522 6.42 -3.41 2.18
N ALA A 523 7.02 -4.27 3.00
CA ALA A 523 7.76 -5.44 2.52
C ALA A 523 6.86 -6.43 1.79
N ALA A 524 5.65 -6.68 2.30
CA ALA A 524 4.67 -7.56 1.66
C ALA A 524 4.28 -7.03 0.26
N ARG A 525 4.00 -5.72 0.15
CA ARG A 525 3.66 -5.08 -1.12
C ARG A 525 4.83 -5.09 -2.09
N LEU A 526 6.04 -4.79 -1.62
CA LEU A 526 7.25 -4.85 -2.45
C LEU A 526 7.53 -6.28 -2.95
N LEU A 527 7.32 -7.30 -2.12
CA LEU A 527 7.50 -8.70 -2.49
C LEU A 527 6.50 -9.14 -3.55
N VAL A 528 5.24 -8.69 -3.47
CA VAL A 528 4.24 -8.92 -4.52
C VAL A 528 4.70 -8.29 -5.83
N LEU A 529 5.08 -7.01 -5.82
CA LEU A 529 5.56 -6.28 -7.00
C LEU A 529 6.82 -6.93 -7.61
N TRP A 530 7.75 -7.38 -6.78
CA TRP A 530 8.99 -8.02 -7.23
C TRP A 530 8.77 -9.43 -7.79
N SER A 531 7.86 -10.20 -7.19
CA SER A 531 7.61 -11.58 -7.60
C SER A 531 6.89 -11.70 -8.95
N GLY A 532 6.20 -10.64 -9.39
CA GLY A 532 5.36 -10.64 -10.58
C GLY A 532 4.24 -11.69 -10.54
N ARG A 533 3.97 -12.27 -9.37
CA ARG A 533 2.98 -13.34 -9.20
C ARG A 533 1.58 -12.76 -9.22
N ILE A 534 0.70 -13.44 -9.94
CA ILE A 534 -0.74 -13.19 -9.93
C ILE A 534 -1.25 -13.42 -8.51
N ASN A 535 -2.19 -12.57 -8.09
CA ASN A 535 -2.82 -12.62 -6.78
C ASN A 535 -3.34 -14.06 -6.49
N PRO A 536 -2.88 -14.72 -5.41
CA PRO A 536 -3.27 -16.10 -5.09
C PRO A 536 -4.75 -16.23 -4.67
N LEU A 537 -5.42 -15.12 -4.39
CA LEU A 537 -6.83 -15.05 -4.02
C LEU A 537 -7.75 -14.75 -5.22
N GLN A 538 -7.19 -14.62 -6.43
CA GLN A 538 -7.99 -14.42 -7.63
C GLN A 538 -8.92 -15.61 -7.87
N MET A 539 -10.21 -15.35 -8.06
CA MET A 539 -11.18 -16.38 -8.41
C MET A 539 -11.03 -16.78 -9.89
N GLY A 540 -10.89 -18.08 -10.17
CA GLY A 540 -10.74 -18.64 -11.51
C GLY A 540 -9.57 -19.60 -11.60
N ASP A 541 -9.58 -20.47 -12.61
CA ASP A 541 -8.42 -21.32 -12.89
C ASP A 541 -7.32 -20.45 -13.52
N PRO A 542 -6.10 -20.39 -12.96
CA PRO A 542 -4.99 -19.67 -13.58
C PRO A 542 -4.72 -20.10 -15.03
N HIS A 543 -5.11 -21.33 -15.42
CA HIS A 543 -4.98 -21.85 -16.78
C HIS A 543 -6.03 -21.30 -17.76
N THR A 544 -7.13 -20.69 -17.30
CA THR A 544 -8.12 -20.06 -18.18
C THR A 544 -7.84 -18.57 -18.42
N LEU A 545 -6.77 -18.02 -17.85
CA LEU A 545 -6.40 -16.63 -18.05
C LEU A 545 -6.02 -16.37 -19.53
N PRO A 546 -6.51 -15.28 -20.15
CA PRO A 546 -6.18 -14.94 -21.53
C PRO A 546 -4.68 -14.92 -21.83
N GLU A 547 -3.87 -14.48 -20.87
CA GLU A 547 -2.42 -14.39 -21.01
C GLU A 547 -1.73 -15.74 -21.05
N ARG A 548 -2.14 -16.68 -20.21
CA ARG A 548 -1.59 -18.04 -20.25
C ARG A 548 -1.96 -18.74 -21.55
N ARG A 549 -3.21 -18.56 -22.01
CA ARG A 549 -3.61 -19.09 -23.31
C ARG A 549 -2.85 -18.44 -24.47
N LEU A 550 -2.51 -17.14 -24.36
CA LEU A 550 -1.60 -16.48 -25.31
C LEU A 550 -0.18 -17.01 -25.22
N ASP A 551 0.32 -17.35 -24.02
CA ASP A 551 1.62 -18.02 -23.83
C ASP A 551 1.61 -19.41 -24.50
N ASP A 552 0.53 -20.17 -24.33
CA ASP A 552 0.35 -21.49 -24.94
C ASP A 552 0.27 -21.38 -26.47
N LEU A 553 -0.44 -20.38 -27.00
CA LEU A 553 -0.48 -20.06 -28.43
C LEU A 553 0.91 -19.67 -28.97
N GLU A 554 1.66 -18.86 -28.22
CA GLU A 554 3.02 -18.47 -28.60
C GLU A 554 3.99 -19.67 -28.56
N ALA A 555 3.84 -20.57 -27.59
CA ALA A 555 4.61 -21.80 -27.49
C ALA A 555 4.29 -22.83 -28.59
N ALA A 556 3.13 -22.72 -29.25
CA ALA A 556 2.74 -23.59 -30.36
C ALA A 556 3.33 -23.16 -31.72
N GLU A 557 3.80 -21.91 -31.85
CA GLU A 557 4.35 -21.37 -33.11
C GLU A 557 5.56 -22.15 -33.66
N PRO A 558 6.58 -22.55 -32.87
CA PRO A 558 7.73 -23.29 -33.38
C PRO A 558 7.36 -24.57 -34.14
N ALA A 559 6.38 -25.31 -33.62
CA ALA A 559 5.89 -26.54 -34.25
C ALA A 559 5.18 -26.30 -35.61
N LEU A 560 4.69 -25.09 -35.88
CA LEU A 560 4.14 -24.72 -37.19
C LEU A 560 5.26 -24.44 -38.21
N TRP A 561 6.34 -23.79 -37.78
CA TRP A 561 7.52 -23.54 -38.62
C TRP A 561 8.23 -24.83 -39.03
N GLU A 562 8.38 -25.79 -38.11
CA GLU A 562 8.95 -27.10 -38.42
C GLU A 562 8.13 -27.85 -39.49
N ARG A 563 6.79 -27.75 -39.44
CA ARG A 563 5.91 -28.34 -40.46
C ARG A 563 6.06 -27.65 -41.81
N LEU A 564 6.20 -26.33 -41.84
CA LEU A 564 6.45 -25.53 -43.05
C LEU A 564 7.77 -25.89 -43.72
N ALA A 565 8.84 -26.09 -42.94
CA ALA A 565 10.13 -26.54 -43.45
C ALA A 565 10.04 -27.92 -44.12
N GLY A 566 9.15 -28.79 -43.65
CA GLY A 566 8.91 -30.13 -44.19
C GLY A 566 8.38 -30.20 -45.63
N PHE A 567 7.95 -29.08 -46.23
CA PHE A 567 7.49 -29.03 -47.64
C PHE A 567 8.63 -29.14 -48.66
N LEU A 568 9.88 -28.90 -48.23
CA LEU A 568 11.08 -29.00 -49.05
C LEU A 568 11.98 -30.12 -48.53
N GLU A 569 12.34 -31.05 -49.40
CA GLU A 569 13.15 -32.22 -49.08
C GLU A 569 14.50 -32.18 -49.80
N GLU A 570 15.44 -32.99 -49.33
CA GLU A 570 16.71 -33.24 -50.02
C GLU A 570 16.53 -34.39 -51.02
N ASP A 571 17.01 -34.20 -52.25
CA ASP A 571 17.14 -35.29 -53.19
C ASP A 571 18.37 -36.17 -52.88
N ALA A 572 18.54 -37.27 -53.61
CA ALA A 572 19.66 -38.21 -53.42
C ALA A 572 21.05 -37.58 -53.65
N GLN A 573 21.11 -36.34 -54.16
CA GLN A 573 22.32 -35.58 -54.47
C GLN A 573 22.51 -34.39 -53.52
N GLY A 574 21.64 -34.25 -52.50
CA GLY A 574 21.70 -33.19 -51.51
C GLY A 574 21.07 -31.86 -51.95
N ARG A 575 20.33 -31.82 -53.07
CA ARG A 575 19.68 -30.59 -53.57
C ARG A 575 18.26 -30.47 -53.04
N ALA A 576 17.81 -29.24 -52.79
CA ALA A 576 16.46 -28.99 -52.31
C ALA A 576 15.42 -29.18 -53.44
N ARG A 577 14.40 -29.99 -53.18
CA ARG A 577 13.26 -30.21 -54.08
C ARG A 577 11.94 -30.19 -53.33
N ALA A 578 10.84 -29.99 -54.05
CA ALA A 578 9.49 -30.16 -53.49
C ALA A 578 9.30 -31.58 -52.95
N ALA A 579 8.56 -31.72 -51.84
CA ALA A 579 8.08 -33.02 -51.37
C ALA A 579 7.24 -33.72 -52.45
N GLU A 580 7.20 -35.06 -52.43
CA GLU A 580 6.42 -35.82 -53.41
C GLU A 580 4.93 -35.41 -53.40
N PRO A 581 4.23 -35.39 -54.55
CA PRO A 581 2.87 -34.85 -54.64
C PRO A 581 1.87 -35.42 -53.61
N GLY A 582 1.94 -36.72 -53.33
CA GLY A 582 1.10 -37.37 -52.31
C GLY A 582 1.45 -36.95 -50.88
N ARG A 583 2.73 -36.67 -50.60
CA ARG A 583 3.21 -36.16 -49.31
C ARG A 583 2.91 -34.67 -49.15
N LEU A 584 2.99 -33.89 -50.22
CA LEU A 584 2.66 -32.45 -50.23
C LEU A 584 1.20 -32.20 -49.83
N GLU A 585 0.26 -33.03 -50.31
CA GLU A 585 -1.15 -32.95 -49.91
C GLU A 585 -1.38 -33.37 -48.45
N SER A 586 -0.62 -34.36 -47.96
CA SER A 586 -0.65 -34.73 -46.54
C SER A 586 -0.15 -33.60 -45.65
N LEU A 587 0.99 -32.99 -45.99
CA LEU A 587 1.60 -31.89 -45.23
C LEU A 587 0.68 -30.66 -45.15
N HIS A 588 0.01 -30.32 -46.26
CA HIS A 588 -1.00 -29.24 -46.28
C HIS A 588 -2.16 -29.52 -45.31
N LYS A 589 -2.70 -30.74 -45.34
CA LYS A 589 -3.77 -31.17 -44.41
C LYS A 589 -3.29 -31.15 -42.96
N ASP A 590 -2.11 -31.70 -42.70
CA ASP A 590 -1.53 -31.79 -41.35
C ASP A 590 -1.25 -30.39 -40.76
N PHE A 591 -0.80 -29.43 -41.57
CA PHE A 591 -0.64 -28.04 -41.16
C PHE A 591 -2.00 -27.39 -40.86
N GLY A 592 -3.00 -27.59 -41.71
CA GLY A 592 -4.36 -27.11 -41.49
C GLY A 592 -4.95 -27.62 -40.17
N TYR A 593 -4.87 -28.92 -39.91
CA TYR A 593 -5.34 -29.54 -38.67
C TYR A 593 -4.63 -29.02 -37.42
N ALA A 594 -3.35 -28.66 -37.54
CA ALA A 594 -2.60 -28.09 -36.44
C ALA A 594 -2.94 -26.62 -36.17
N LEU A 595 -3.20 -25.84 -37.22
CA LEU A 595 -3.44 -24.41 -37.13
C LEU A 595 -4.88 -24.07 -36.72
N GLU A 596 -5.86 -24.84 -37.18
CA GLU A 596 -7.28 -24.54 -37.00
C GLU A 596 -7.73 -24.43 -35.52
N PRO A 597 -7.31 -25.32 -34.60
CA PRO A 597 -7.59 -25.16 -33.18
C PRO A 597 -7.03 -23.86 -32.59
N LEU A 598 -5.83 -23.46 -33.04
CA LEU A 598 -5.15 -22.23 -32.56
C LEU A 598 -5.89 -20.98 -33.04
N LEU A 599 -6.37 -20.98 -34.30
CA LEU A 599 -7.20 -19.90 -34.84
C LEU A 599 -8.56 -19.78 -34.13
N SER A 600 -9.16 -20.91 -33.76
CA SER A 600 -10.38 -20.94 -32.95
C SER A 600 -10.13 -20.29 -31.58
N GLU A 601 -9.00 -20.58 -30.93
CA GLU A 601 -8.65 -19.99 -29.63
C GLU A 601 -8.48 -18.47 -29.70
N PHE A 602 -7.85 -17.93 -30.75
CA PHE A 602 -7.82 -16.48 -30.96
C PHE A 602 -9.21 -15.86 -31.12
N THR A 603 -10.17 -16.61 -31.68
CA THR A 603 -11.55 -16.13 -31.86
C THR A 603 -12.30 -16.13 -30.52
N SER A 604 -12.05 -17.14 -29.70
CA SER A 604 -12.50 -17.22 -28.30
C SER A 604 -11.95 -16.05 -27.48
N LEU A 605 -10.62 -15.82 -27.53
CA LEU A 605 -9.94 -14.70 -26.86
C LEU A 605 -10.49 -13.32 -27.27
N ALA A 606 -10.90 -13.15 -28.53
CA ALA A 606 -11.46 -11.88 -29.02
C ALA A 606 -12.82 -11.53 -28.40
N ALA A 607 -13.57 -12.54 -27.95
CA ALA A 607 -14.86 -12.36 -27.30
C ALA A 607 -14.73 -12.00 -25.81
N GLU A 608 -13.53 -12.07 -25.25
CA GLU A 608 -13.26 -11.80 -23.85
C GLU A 608 -12.79 -10.36 -23.60
N PRO A 609 -13.06 -9.79 -22.41
CA PRO A 609 -12.58 -8.47 -22.03
C PRO A 609 -11.07 -8.50 -21.71
N LEU A 610 -10.22 -8.25 -22.70
CA LEU A 610 -8.76 -8.23 -22.58
C LEU A 610 -8.22 -6.88 -22.04
N PHE A 611 -7.11 -6.92 -21.29
CA PHE A 611 -6.39 -5.70 -20.90
C PHE A 611 -5.67 -5.08 -22.10
N GLU A 612 -5.41 -3.77 -22.09
CA GLU A 612 -4.76 -3.07 -23.22
C GLU A 612 -3.41 -3.71 -23.61
N SER A 613 -2.60 -4.08 -22.61
CA SER A 613 -1.33 -4.80 -22.83
C SER A 613 -1.54 -6.17 -23.47
N THR A 614 -2.58 -6.90 -23.06
CA THR A 614 -2.97 -8.19 -23.60
C THR A 614 -3.52 -8.08 -25.02
N VAL A 615 -4.30 -7.03 -25.33
CA VAL A 615 -4.84 -6.76 -26.68
C VAL A 615 -3.72 -6.56 -27.69
N VAL A 616 -2.71 -5.78 -27.34
CA VAL A 616 -1.58 -5.52 -28.22
C VAL A 616 -0.80 -6.80 -28.51
N ARG A 617 -0.55 -7.61 -27.46
CA ARG A 617 0.09 -8.93 -27.63
C ARG A 617 -0.75 -9.88 -28.47
N TYR A 618 -2.06 -9.94 -28.22
CA TYR A 618 -3.02 -10.70 -29.00
C TYR A 618 -2.99 -10.32 -30.49
N GLN A 619 -3.02 -9.02 -30.81
CA GLN A 619 -3.01 -8.53 -32.18
C GLN A 619 -1.73 -8.91 -32.92
N ASN A 620 -0.57 -8.76 -32.28
CA ASN A 620 0.71 -9.15 -32.86
C ASN A 620 0.77 -10.66 -33.10
N LEU A 621 0.44 -11.45 -32.08
CA LEU A 621 0.46 -12.91 -32.17
C LEU A 621 -0.54 -13.41 -33.23
N ARG A 622 -1.73 -12.83 -33.32
CA ARG A 622 -2.70 -13.17 -34.37
C ARG A 622 -2.18 -12.84 -35.77
N SER A 623 -1.54 -11.68 -35.94
CA SER A 623 -0.93 -11.28 -37.22
C SER A 623 0.15 -12.25 -37.68
N ARG A 624 0.97 -12.76 -36.75
CA ARG A 624 1.98 -13.79 -37.03
C ARG A 624 1.36 -15.07 -37.56
N PHE A 625 0.29 -15.56 -36.92
CA PHE A 625 -0.42 -16.77 -37.32
C PHE A 625 -1.16 -16.61 -38.66
N ASP A 626 -1.74 -15.44 -38.93
CA ASP A 626 -2.33 -15.12 -40.23
C ASP A 626 -1.25 -15.08 -41.34
N THR A 627 -0.04 -14.60 -41.01
CA THR A 627 1.11 -14.58 -41.92
C THR A 627 1.60 -16.00 -42.22
N LEU A 628 1.70 -16.85 -41.20
CA LEU A 628 2.03 -18.28 -41.33
C LEU A 628 1.04 -19.03 -42.24
N ARG A 629 -0.26 -18.79 -42.05
CA ARG A 629 -1.31 -19.36 -42.92
C ARG A 629 -1.15 -18.94 -44.38
N ALA A 630 -0.89 -17.66 -44.61
CA ALA A 630 -0.70 -17.13 -45.96
C ALA A 630 0.59 -17.65 -46.62
N LEU A 631 1.66 -17.77 -45.83
CA LEU A 631 2.94 -18.33 -46.27
C LEU A 631 2.78 -19.79 -46.71
N GLU A 632 2.13 -20.60 -45.88
CA GLU A 632 1.87 -22.02 -46.18
C GLU A 632 1.06 -22.19 -47.47
N GLN A 633 -0.03 -21.43 -47.65
CA GLN A 633 -0.84 -21.49 -48.85
C GLN A 633 -0.03 -21.11 -50.11
N GLN A 634 0.79 -20.06 -50.04
CA GLN A 634 1.63 -19.67 -51.17
C GLN A 634 2.71 -20.72 -51.48
N LEU A 635 3.26 -21.37 -50.46
CA LEU A 635 4.24 -22.44 -50.60
C LEU A 635 3.62 -23.68 -51.25
N TYR A 636 2.47 -24.14 -50.74
CA TYR A 636 1.72 -25.25 -51.32
C TYR A 636 1.35 -24.99 -52.79
N ASP A 637 0.79 -23.81 -53.08
CA ASP A 637 0.38 -23.47 -54.45
C ASP A 637 1.57 -23.33 -55.41
N HIS A 638 2.75 -22.94 -54.90
CA HIS A 638 3.98 -22.86 -55.68
C HIS A 638 4.51 -24.26 -56.01
N LEU A 639 4.60 -25.13 -55.01
CA LEU A 639 5.20 -26.48 -55.12
C LEU A 639 4.29 -27.50 -55.82
N ARG A 640 2.96 -27.32 -55.76
CA ARG A 640 2.00 -28.19 -56.44
C ARG A 640 2.01 -28.03 -57.97
N ALA A 641 2.43 -26.88 -58.48
CA ALA A 641 2.35 -26.59 -59.90
C ALA A 641 3.44 -27.39 -60.66
N PRO A 642 3.10 -28.25 -61.63
CA PRO A 642 4.08 -29.12 -62.28
C PRO A 642 5.12 -28.32 -63.08
N ALA A 643 6.37 -28.80 -63.08
CA ALA A 643 7.41 -28.31 -63.98
C ALA A 643 7.11 -28.80 -65.42
N PRO A 644 6.99 -27.92 -66.42
CA PRO A 644 6.61 -28.32 -67.77
C PRO A 644 7.75 -29.10 -68.44
N GLY A 645 7.59 -30.42 -68.56
CA GLY A 645 8.61 -31.34 -69.11
C GLY A 645 8.75 -31.34 -70.63
N ASP A 646 7.70 -30.93 -71.35
CA ASP A 646 7.59 -31.11 -72.82
C ASP A 646 7.81 -29.81 -73.63
N LEU A 647 8.26 -28.73 -72.98
CA LEU A 647 8.46 -27.43 -73.63
C LEU A 647 9.93 -27.19 -74.02
N PRO A 648 10.20 -26.41 -75.08
CA PRO A 648 11.55 -25.91 -75.35
C PRO A 648 12.03 -25.14 -74.11
N ASP A 649 13.24 -25.44 -73.64
CA ASP A 649 13.89 -24.86 -72.44
C ASP A 649 13.60 -25.53 -71.08
N ALA A 650 13.05 -26.75 -71.07
CA ALA A 650 12.76 -27.51 -69.84
C ALA A 650 13.98 -27.73 -68.91
N GLU A 651 15.18 -27.90 -69.45
CA GLU A 651 16.41 -28.12 -68.65
C GLU A 651 16.82 -26.84 -67.88
N GLN A 652 16.78 -25.69 -68.54
CA GLN A 652 17.07 -24.40 -67.91
C GLN A 652 16.00 -24.00 -66.89
N ALA A 653 14.75 -24.36 -67.15
CA ALA A 653 13.64 -24.16 -66.21
C ALA A 653 13.82 -25.01 -64.93
N ARG A 654 14.24 -26.28 -65.05
CA ARG A 654 14.53 -27.16 -63.90
C ARG A 654 15.70 -26.67 -63.05
N GLU A 655 16.76 -26.16 -63.68
CA GLU A 655 17.91 -25.58 -62.97
C GLU A 655 17.51 -24.32 -62.19
N LEU A 656 16.68 -23.44 -62.79
CA LEU A 656 16.16 -22.25 -62.10
C LEU A 656 15.25 -22.64 -60.93
N GLU A 657 14.36 -23.61 -61.11
CA GLU A 657 13.45 -24.11 -60.08
C GLU A 657 14.20 -24.73 -58.89
N THR A 658 15.26 -25.51 -59.15
CA THR A 658 16.14 -26.06 -58.11
C THR A 658 16.74 -24.95 -57.25
N ARG A 659 17.28 -23.89 -57.89
CA ARG A 659 17.87 -22.75 -57.17
C ARG A 659 16.85 -21.97 -56.34
N VAL A 660 15.61 -21.84 -56.85
CA VAL A 660 14.51 -21.21 -56.10
C VAL A 660 14.17 -22.04 -54.86
N CYS A 661 14.07 -23.37 -55.00
CA CYS A 661 13.83 -24.28 -53.88
C CYS A 661 14.96 -24.24 -52.83
N GLU A 662 16.22 -24.20 -53.25
CA GLU A 662 17.37 -24.06 -52.33
C GLU A 662 17.34 -22.75 -51.55
N GLY A 663 17.04 -21.64 -52.23
CA GLY A 663 16.90 -20.33 -51.59
C GLY A 663 15.75 -20.28 -50.58
N LEU A 664 14.59 -20.86 -50.94
CA LEU A 664 13.43 -20.95 -50.04
C LEU A 664 13.72 -21.84 -48.83
N ARG A 665 14.36 -23.00 -49.04
CA ARG A 665 14.72 -23.90 -47.94
C ARG A 665 15.67 -23.23 -46.96
N SER A 666 16.74 -22.61 -47.46
CA SER A 666 17.69 -21.88 -46.61
C SER A 666 17.00 -20.80 -45.78
N LEU A 667 16.06 -20.04 -46.37
CA LEU A 667 15.30 -19.03 -45.64
C LEU A 667 14.37 -19.64 -44.58
N LEU A 668 13.62 -20.70 -44.92
CA LEU A 668 12.71 -21.38 -43.98
C LEU A 668 13.47 -22.01 -42.82
N ASP A 669 14.59 -22.68 -43.08
CA ASP A 669 15.43 -23.29 -42.04
C ASP A 669 16.01 -22.22 -41.11
N THR A 670 16.44 -21.08 -41.67
CA THR A 670 16.99 -19.97 -40.87
C THR A 670 15.93 -19.32 -39.99
N VAL A 671 14.72 -19.11 -40.51
CA VAL A 671 13.62 -18.56 -39.71
C VAL A 671 13.17 -19.55 -38.65
N THR A 672 13.09 -20.84 -38.98
CA THR A 672 12.76 -21.91 -38.02
C THR A 672 13.78 -21.94 -36.87
N MET A 673 15.07 -21.80 -37.19
CA MET A 673 16.14 -21.69 -36.18
C MET A 673 15.94 -20.49 -35.25
N ALA A 674 15.70 -19.30 -35.80
CA ALA A 674 15.48 -18.09 -34.99
C ALA A 674 14.20 -18.15 -34.14
N VAL A 675 13.16 -18.80 -34.64
CA VAL A 675 11.93 -19.03 -33.88
C VAL A 675 12.17 -20.01 -32.73
N ASN A 676 12.98 -21.05 -32.96
CA ASN A 676 13.37 -22.01 -31.92
C ASN A 676 14.28 -21.40 -30.85
N SER A 677 15.19 -20.50 -31.21
CA SER A 677 16.05 -19.81 -30.24
C SER A 677 15.27 -18.77 -29.44
N GLY A 678 14.34 -18.06 -30.09
CA GLY A 678 13.62 -16.94 -29.49
C GLY A 678 14.48 -15.70 -29.23
N ASP A 679 15.75 -15.74 -29.64
CA ASP A 679 16.72 -14.68 -29.38
C ASP A 679 16.56 -13.52 -30.37
N ARG A 680 16.50 -12.30 -29.82
CA ARG A 680 16.31 -11.08 -30.61
C ARG A 680 17.42 -10.87 -31.64
N GLU A 681 18.65 -11.24 -31.32
CA GLU A 681 19.81 -11.08 -32.21
C GLU A 681 19.66 -11.89 -33.51
N ASP A 682 19.07 -13.08 -33.43
CA ASP A 682 18.83 -13.93 -34.61
C ASP A 682 17.82 -13.30 -35.58
N PHE A 683 16.78 -12.65 -35.05
CA PHE A 683 15.81 -11.91 -35.85
C PHE A 683 16.40 -10.63 -36.45
N GLU A 684 17.27 -9.92 -35.73
CA GLU A 684 17.98 -8.74 -36.25
C GLU A 684 18.91 -9.13 -37.41
N TRP A 685 19.58 -10.28 -37.31
CA TRP A 685 20.39 -10.84 -38.40
C TRP A 685 19.54 -11.26 -39.61
N LEU A 686 18.41 -11.94 -39.38
CA LEU A 686 17.45 -12.31 -40.44
C LEU A 686 16.91 -11.11 -41.22
N ARG A 687 16.70 -9.98 -40.54
CA ARG A 687 16.27 -8.72 -41.17
C ARG A 687 17.29 -8.24 -42.20
N GLU A 688 18.58 -8.33 -41.88
CA GLU A 688 19.67 -7.98 -42.79
C GLU A 688 19.79 -9.00 -43.95
N LEU A 689 19.67 -10.30 -43.63
CA LEU A 689 19.73 -11.38 -44.62
C LEU A 689 18.60 -11.29 -45.68
N SER A 690 17.37 -11.04 -45.26
CA SER A 690 16.20 -10.93 -46.16
C SER A 690 16.37 -9.79 -47.18
N SER A 691 16.97 -8.67 -46.76
CA SER A 691 17.28 -7.53 -47.65
C SER A 691 18.32 -7.89 -48.72
N ASN A 692 19.33 -8.68 -48.34
CA ASN A 692 20.39 -9.13 -49.24
C ASN A 692 19.89 -10.17 -50.25
N GLN A 693 19.03 -11.10 -49.82
CA GLN A 693 18.45 -12.12 -50.70
C GLN A 693 17.53 -11.51 -51.76
N ARG A 694 16.76 -10.48 -51.40
CA ARG A 694 15.91 -9.76 -52.34
C ARG A 694 16.72 -9.12 -53.49
N THR A 695 17.83 -8.49 -53.14
CA THR A 695 18.76 -7.88 -54.10
C THR A 695 19.35 -8.92 -55.06
N ARG A 696 19.65 -10.14 -54.56
CA ARG A 696 20.11 -11.25 -55.39
C ARG A 696 19.04 -11.75 -56.36
N PHE A 697 17.80 -11.86 -55.92
CA PHE A 697 16.68 -12.32 -56.73
C PHE A 697 16.35 -11.33 -57.87
N ASP A 698 16.32 -10.03 -57.55
CA ASP A 698 16.14 -8.97 -58.54
C ASP A 698 17.25 -8.98 -59.60
N GLY A 699 18.49 -9.22 -59.17
CA GLY A 699 19.65 -9.38 -60.07
C GLY A 699 19.55 -10.61 -60.98
N LEU A 700 19.04 -11.74 -60.48
CA LEU A 700 18.77 -12.95 -61.27
C LEU A 700 17.71 -12.67 -62.34
N ARG A 701 16.57 -12.09 -61.95
CA ARG A 701 15.49 -11.73 -62.87
C ARG A 701 15.95 -10.75 -63.96
N ALA A 702 16.76 -9.75 -63.61
CA ALA A 702 17.30 -8.78 -64.56
C ALA A 702 18.25 -9.41 -65.58
N ARG A 703 19.12 -10.34 -65.16
CA ARG A 703 20.04 -11.06 -66.06
C ARG A 703 19.29 -11.93 -67.08
N TYR A 704 18.20 -12.57 -66.66
CA TYR A 704 17.37 -13.39 -67.55
C TYR A 704 16.56 -12.57 -68.55
N LEU A 705 16.00 -11.42 -68.13
CA LEU A 705 15.29 -10.52 -69.04
C LEU A 705 16.21 -9.92 -70.12
N GLN A 706 17.53 -9.96 -69.93
CA GLN A 706 18.54 -9.46 -70.87
C GLN A 706 19.11 -10.53 -71.81
N SER A 707 18.98 -11.82 -71.49
CA SER A 707 19.47 -12.93 -72.34
C SER A 707 18.40 -13.38 -73.35
N ALA A 708 18.50 -12.85 -74.58
CA ALA A 708 17.94 -13.32 -75.85
C ALA A 708 16.62 -14.15 -75.90
N ASP A 709 15.61 -13.53 -76.53
CA ASP A 709 14.38 -14.08 -77.16
C ASP A 709 13.48 -15.02 -76.33
N PRO A 710 12.64 -14.48 -75.42
CA PRO A 710 11.61 -15.27 -74.75
C PRO A 710 10.49 -15.55 -75.76
N ARG A 711 10.44 -16.76 -76.30
CA ARG A 711 9.22 -17.22 -76.99
C ARG A 711 8.08 -17.20 -75.96
N PRO A 712 7.00 -16.43 -76.17
CA PRO A 712 5.86 -16.44 -75.24
C PRO A 712 5.29 -17.86 -75.14
N GLY A 713 5.22 -18.42 -73.92
CA GLY A 713 4.64 -19.75 -73.66
C GLY A 713 5.60 -20.93 -73.40
N GLY A 714 6.92 -20.73 -73.26
CA GLY A 714 7.91 -21.79 -72.94
C GLY A 714 7.99 -22.22 -71.45
N ALA A 715 8.78 -23.26 -71.14
CA ALA A 715 8.92 -23.78 -69.76
C ALA A 715 9.44 -22.73 -68.76
N LEU A 716 10.39 -21.92 -69.21
CA LEU A 716 11.05 -20.90 -68.41
C LEU A 716 10.10 -19.73 -68.06
N ASP A 717 9.22 -19.34 -69.00
CA ASP A 717 8.22 -18.29 -68.78
C ASP A 717 7.20 -18.72 -67.71
N GLN A 718 6.83 -20.01 -67.67
CA GLN A 718 5.97 -20.55 -66.62
C GLN A 718 6.63 -20.51 -65.22
N VAL A 719 7.93 -20.83 -65.13
CA VAL A 719 8.68 -20.72 -63.86
C VAL A 719 8.80 -19.26 -63.43
N LEU A 720 9.11 -18.35 -64.37
CA LEU A 720 9.20 -16.91 -64.12
C LEU A 720 7.85 -16.31 -63.70
N GLN A 721 6.72 -16.71 -64.28
CA GLN A 721 5.40 -16.26 -63.82
C GLN A 721 5.11 -16.70 -62.38
N ARG A 722 5.65 -17.86 -61.94
CA ARG A 722 5.53 -18.33 -60.55
C ARG A 722 6.50 -17.64 -59.60
N THR A 723 7.59 -17.04 -60.09
CA THR A 723 8.56 -16.32 -59.22
C THR A 723 7.96 -15.13 -58.48
N HIS A 724 6.85 -14.54 -58.96
CA HIS A 724 6.16 -13.53 -58.16
C HIS A 724 5.71 -14.08 -56.80
N ARG A 725 5.42 -15.40 -56.70
CA ARG A 725 4.88 -16.02 -55.48
C ARG A 725 6.01 -16.13 -54.46
N VAL A 726 7.21 -16.43 -54.95
CA VAL A 726 8.46 -16.37 -54.18
C VAL A 726 8.70 -14.96 -53.66
N GLU A 727 8.55 -13.93 -54.50
CA GLU A 727 8.67 -12.54 -54.07
C GLU A 727 7.65 -12.18 -52.98
N ARG A 728 6.39 -12.62 -53.11
CA ARG A 728 5.38 -12.44 -52.05
C ARG A 728 5.76 -13.17 -50.76
N MET A 729 6.26 -14.41 -50.85
CA MET A 729 6.72 -15.17 -49.68
C MET A 729 7.87 -14.45 -48.96
N MET A 730 8.84 -13.91 -49.69
CA MET A 730 9.93 -13.11 -49.12
C MET A 730 9.43 -11.86 -48.38
N TRP A 731 8.43 -11.18 -48.95
CA TRP A 731 7.79 -10.04 -48.28
C TRP A 731 7.04 -10.45 -47.01
N MET A 732 6.32 -11.57 -47.01
CA MET A 732 5.63 -12.09 -45.83
C MET A 732 6.62 -12.49 -44.73
N LEU A 733 7.76 -13.08 -45.09
CA LEU A 733 8.83 -13.41 -44.14
C LEU A 733 9.47 -12.15 -43.54
N ALA A 734 9.71 -11.11 -44.35
CA ALA A 734 10.21 -9.83 -43.86
C ALA A 734 9.22 -9.16 -42.90
N ASP A 735 7.92 -9.19 -43.23
CA ASP A 735 6.86 -8.66 -42.35
C ASP A 735 6.79 -9.45 -41.03
N TYR A 736 6.91 -10.77 -41.08
CA TYR A 736 6.99 -11.62 -39.89
C TYR A 736 8.18 -11.26 -38.98
N VAL A 737 9.37 -11.05 -39.56
CA VAL A 737 10.57 -10.65 -38.80
C VAL A 737 10.37 -9.27 -38.15
N GLU A 738 9.80 -8.30 -38.87
CA GLU A 738 9.48 -6.98 -38.31
C GLU A 738 8.43 -7.06 -37.20
N GLN A 739 7.39 -7.88 -37.34
CA GLN A 739 6.40 -8.13 -36.29
C GLN A 739 7.06 -8.68 -35.00
N ARG A 740 8.12 -9.50 -35.13
CA ARG A 740 8.87 -10.04 -33.99
C ARG A 740 9.81 -9.03 -33.32
N LEU A 741 10.37 -8.10 -34.10
CA LEU A 741 11.31 -7.07 -33.61
C LEU A 741 10.62 -5.82 -33.06
N ALA A 742 9.33 -5.63 -33.33
CA ALA A 742 8.56 -4.46 -32.92
C ALA A 742 8.53 -4.33 -31.37
N PRO A 743 9.06 -3.23 -30.78
CA PRO A 743 9.06 -3.03 -29.34
C PRO A 743 7.62 -2.81 -28.83
N GLY A 744 7.14 -3.73 -28.01
CA GLY A 744 5.84 -3.59 -27.32
C GLY A 744 4.62 -3.98 -28.15
N GLY A 745 4.77 -4.83 -29.18
CA GLY A 745 3.63 -5.48 -29.84
C GLY A 745 2.75 -4.59 -30.72
N GLY A 746 3.05 -3.30 -30.86
CA GLY A 746 2.42 -2.46 -31.87
C GLY A 746 2.88 -2.92 -33.25
N ALA A 747 2.11 -3.79 -33.90
CA ALA A 747 2.20 -3.91 -35.34
C ALA A 747 1.92 -2.50 -35.88
N ALA A 748 2.93 -1.87 -36.47
CA ALA A 748 2.66 -0.95 -37.55
C ALA A 748 1.96 -1.81 -38.60
N VAL A 749 0.63 -1.92 -38.49
CA VAL A 749 -0.23 -2.38 -39.57
C VAL A 749 0.26 -1.59 -40.75
N SER A 750 0.95 -2.27 -41.67
CA SER A 750 1.50 -1.60 -42.82
C SER A 750 0.36 -0.81 -43.45
N ASP A 751 0.62 0.48 -43.67
CA ASP A 751 -0.26 1.51 -44.26
C ASP A 751 -0.96 1.04 -45.57
N ARG A 752 -0.62 -0.15 -46.07
CA ARG A 752 -1.22 -0.84 -47.20
C ARG A 752 -2.57 -1.50 -46.90
N ARG A 753 -2.78 -2.15 -45.74
CA ARG A 753 -4.07 -2.81 -45.42
C ARG A 753 -5.14 -1.77 -45.09
N GLN A 754 -4.79 -0.74 -44.30
CA GLN A 754 -5.68 0.39 -44.03
C GLN A 754 -6.00 1.21 -45.29
N ARG A 755 -5.04 1.44 -46.21
CA ARG A 755 -5.33 2.06 -47.51
C ARG A 755 -6.17 1.18 -48.43
N GLN A 756 -5.99 -0.14 -48.43
CA GLN A 756 -6.85 -1.02 -49.23
C GLN A 756 -8.28 -1.07 -48.71
N THR A 757 -8.50 -1.06 -47.39
CA THR A 757 -9.86 -1.00 -46.83
C THR A 757 -10.51 0.36 -47.04
N LEU A 758 -9.73 1.46 -47.04
CA LEU A 758 -10.23 2.80 -47.38
C LEU A 758 -10.47 3.02 -48.88
N LEU A 759 -9.77 2.29 -49.75
CA LEU A 759 -9.96 2.33 -51.22
C LEU A 759 -11.02 1.36 -51.73
N GLN A 760 -11.43 0.37 -50.92
CA GLN A 760 -12.55 -0.54 -51.22
C GLN A 760 -13.88 -0.06 -50.62
N GLY A 761 -13.85 1.03 -49.83
CA GLY A 761 -15.01 1.68 -49.25
C GLY A 761 -15.37 3.03 -49.90
N ALA A 762 -15.00 3.25 -51.16
CA ALA A 762 -15.39 4.42 -51.97
C ALA A 762 -16.11 3.99 -53.25
#